data_AF-A0A450TAQ1-F1
#
_entry.id   AF-A0A450TAQ1-F1
#
_cell.length_a   1.000
_cell.length_b   1.000
_cell.length_c   1.000
_cell.angle_alpha   90.00
_cell.angle_beta   90.00
_cell.angle_gamma   90.00
#
_symmetry.space_group_name_H-M   'P 1'
#
loop_
_entity.id
_entity.type
_entity.pdbx_description
1 polymer ?
#
loop_
_entity_poly.entity_id
_entity_poly.type
_entity_poly.pdbx_seq_one_letter_code
_entity_poly.pdbx_strand_id
1 'polypeptide(L)'
;MDIEKYTVSGHEIALSPNPQVWPPYSATEMLTFLVEAGYLKDLEPLKVLDMGTGSGIVGILCALLGAKELTLTDYSHAAVAQALENAKLNGVEVKGIQSDRFAGLGPMEDGGKDRGENGGETPDKDNPKYDLIISNPPVQPWLHTDRAHLEERPNVADWNEAGEDGRLVLDALIEESQGYLANNGVLITSCSTRHGHAKTLALLNRHWQDNWEVIYASEHAIDEAYHGDYMSAWRGMQAMDNDLRVYQLDARQRRFAREIAPDGGEFILATLKVDGKEIPVRFTRTGQGWRVTDIHGDTIKEIGPDHPDVPGPALTGHWYYTYYLIRAQKRREQDALGELPIPAHVYYGIHTERGRRNFDVAKETIGDWPNYLRCLAMLKKAAALANAEIGAIEPPIAHAICTAADEVIAGRIAPRHFPVCVLQGGGGVSTHMNINEVLANRANEILTGRKGYDRVHPNDHVNQNQSTNDVVIAGFRLAMHLELMGLMDALRTLEDVLEKKTEEYKDVVKLSRTCLQDAVPITLGQEFSAYLAPIRRSIRLLDKYAIGCLELPLGATAVGTGLGVSAGYIARLYPNLVDVTGLGVLKSSNLFDSLQNGDLFIQISSTLKSIATSLSKMATDLRILSSGDAELRLPAVQAGSSFMPGKVNPVIPELMNQIAYLVCGNDVTVTMAVEGGELNLNVWYSVIAKSLVESCRLLANAAPLFARRCVAGIEVDEAICREQAENTLSVSSVISNLFGYEKGVEVSGLARERKLSIGRAAVELGLLSQAEVDDLFDPMTLTDAERSAEAIGRFVARRGAIEDSNQ
;
A
#
# COMPACT_ATOMS: atom_id res chain seq x y z
N MET A 1 35.13 -13.46 39.72
CA MET A 1 33.81 -13.54 39.08
C MET A 1 32.95 -14.33 40.03
N ASP A 2 31.88 -13.72 40.52
CA ASP A 2 30.94 -14.38 41.43
C ASP A 2 30.11 -15.36 40.60
N ILE A 3 30.51 -16.62 40.49
CA ILE A 3 29.75 -17.60 39.71
C ILE A 3 28.53 -18.04 40.52
N GLU A 4 27.34 -17.85 39.95
CA GLU A 4 26.08 -18.31 40.51
C GLU A 4 25.68 -19.64 39.87
N LYS A 5 25.09 -20.54 40.64
CA LYS A 5 24.64 -21.85 40.18
C LYS A 5 23.13 -21.94 40.24
N TYR A 6 22.53 -22.33 39.13
CA TYR A 6 21.09 -22.49 38.96
C TYR A 6 20.79 -23.96 38.70
N THR A 7 19.86 -24.55 39.45
CA THR A 7 19.41 -25.91 39.19
C THR A 7 18.10 -25.87 38.42
N VAL A 8 18.12 -26.31 37.16
CA VAL A 8 16.94 -26.35 36.28
C VAL A 8 16.81 -27.76 35.72
N SER A 9 15.67 -28.41 35.99
CA SER A 9 15.36 -29.76 35.49
C SER A 9 16.43 -30.82 35.82
N GLY A 10 17.06 -30.72 36.99
CA GLY A 10 18.11 -31.65 37.42
C GLY A 10 19.51 -31.37 36.84
N HIS A 11 19.65 -30.32 36.01
CA HIS A 11 20.94 -29.84 35.52
C HIS A 11 21.40 -28.62 36.34
N GLU A 12 22.67 -28.60 36.73
CA GLU A 12 23.30 -27.45 37.38
C GLU A 12 23.96 -26.58 36.31
N ILE A 13 23.52 -25.33 36.20
CA ILE A 13 24.00 -24.34 35.24
C ILE A 13 24.76 -23.25 35.98
N ALA A 14 26.04 -23.09 35.67
CA ALA A 14 26.90 -22.05 36.20
C ALA A 14 26.83 -20.79 35.33
N LEU A 15 26.50 -19.65 35.92
CA LEU A 15 26.43 -18.36 35.23
C LEU A 15 27.36 -17.34 35.91
N SER A 16 28.11 -16.59 35.09
CA SER A 16 28.86 -15.40 35.50
C SER A 16 27.92 -14.20 35.38
N PRO A 17 27.48 -13.54 36.46
CA PRO A 17 26.56 -12.42 36.43
C PRO A 17 27.23 -11.17 35.85
N ASN A 18 26.49 -10.42 35.04
CA ASN A 18 26.92 -9.17 34.44
C ASN A 18 25.83 -8.13 34.69
N PRO A 19 26.12 -7.02 35.38
CA PRO A 19 25.13 -5.99 35.69
C PRO A 19 24.57 -5.29 34.45
N GLN A 20 25.19 -5.47 33.27
CA GLN A 20 24.72 -4.96 31.98
C GLN A 20 23.80 -5.93 31.22
N VAL A 21 23.52 -7.11 31.77
CA VAL A 21 22.73 -8.15 31.13
C VAL A 21 21.66 -8.66 32.09
N TRP A 22 20.48 -8.91 31.56
CA TRP A 22 19.31 -9.34 32.32
C TRP A 22 19.59 -10.59 33.20
N PRO A 23 19.25 -10.56 34.50
CA PRO A 23 19.42 -11.71 35.38
C PRO A 23 18.40 -12.84 35.10
N PRO A 24 18.77 -14.11 35.32
CA PRO A 24 18.09 -15.28 34.74
C PRO A 24 16.77 -15.75 35.40
N TYR A 25 16.25 -15.07 36.44
CA TYR A 25 15.17 -15.63 37.28
C TYR A 25 13.84 -15.91 36.53
N SER A 26 13.37 -14.99 35.68
CA SER A 26 12.15 -15.21 34.87
C SER A 26 12.35 -16.22 33.71
N ALA A 27 13.59 -16.34 33.21
CA ALA A 27 13.97 -17.33 32.20
C ALA A 27 13.92 -18.77 32.73
N THR A 28 14.33 -18.95 34.00
CA THR A 28 14.33 -20.27 34.65
C THR A 28 12.92 -20.81 34.93
N GLU A 29 11.92 -19.95 35.13
CA GLU A 29 10.53 -20.35 35.33
C GLU A 29 9.93 -20.97 34.05
N MET A 30 10.06 -20.26 32.91
CA MET A 30 9.60 -20.72 31.59
C MET A 30 10.16 -22.11 31.26
N LEU A 31 11.46 -22.30 31.48
CA LEU A 31 12.14 -23.54 31.14
C LEU A 31 11.77 -24.69 32.07
N THR A 32 11.75 -24.45 33.39
CA THR A 32 11.38 -25.48 34.37
C THR A 32 9.99 -26.01 34.06
N PHE A 33 9.06 -25.11 33.76
CA PHE A 33 7.70 -25.48 33.43
C PHE A 33 7.57 -26.23 32.09
N LEU A 34 8.28 -25.80 31.03
CA LEU A 34 8.24 -26.47 29.72
C LEU A 34 8.88 -27.87 29.76
N VAL A 35 9.90 -28.08 30.60
CA VAL A 35 10.49 -29.40 30.84
C VAL A 35 9.53 -30.30 31.64
N GLU A 36 8.92 -29.80 32.71
CA GLU A 36 7.93 -30.54 33.50
C GLU A 36 6.69 -30.91 32.68
N ALA A 37 6.22 -30.00 31.82
CA ALA A 37 5.14 -30.24 30.86
C ALA A 37 5.50 -31.26 29.76
N GLY A 38 6.78 -31.63 29.65
CA GLY A 38 7.26 -32.69 28.76
C GLY A 38 7.52 -32.29 27.31
N TYR A 39 7.61 -30.99 27.01
CA TYR A 39 7.83 -30.50 25.65
C TYR A 39 9.30 -30.45 25.21
N LEU A 40 10.24 -30.54 26.14
CA LEU A 40 11.69 -30.52 25.88
C LEU A 40 12.36 -31.89 26.09
N LYS A 41 11.62 -32.99 25.92
CA LYS A 41 12.09 -34.36 26.27
C LYS A 41 12.97 -35.05 25.21
N ASP A 42 13.05 -34.51 23.98
CA ASP A 42 13.76 -35.14 22.84
C ASP A 42 14.47 -34.11 21.95
N LEU A 43 15.42 -33.33 22.50
CA LEU A 43 16.11 -32.28 21.73
C LEU A 43 17.26 -32.79 20.86
N GLU A 44 17.65 -34.07 20.98
CA GLU A 44 18.80 -34.70 20.28
C GLU A 44 18.92 -34.39 18.77
N PRO A 45 17.85 -34.39 17.95
CA PRO A 45 17.99 -34.11 16.53
C PRO A 45 17.96 -32.62 16.18
N LEU A 46 17.62 -31.73 17.11
CA LEU A 46 17.15 -30.38 16.81
C LEU A 46 18.29 -29.37 16.67
N LYS A 47 18.18 -28.52 15.65
CA LYS A 47 18.91 -27.24 15.56
C LYS A 47 18.12 -26.15 16.26
N VAL A 48 18.73 -25.51 17.26
CA VAL A 48 18.10 -24.53 18.13
C VAL A 48 18.65 -23.12 17.88
N LEU A 49 17.75 -22.15 17.76
CA LEU A 49 18.05 -20.72 17.78
C LEU A 49 17.49 -20.11 19.06
N ASP A 50 18.35 -19.58 19.92
CA ASP A 50 17.98 -18.80 21.11
C ASP A 50 18.13 -17.30 20.80
N MET A 51 17.00 -16.63 20.57
CA MET A 51 16.96 -15.23 20.13
C MET A 51 16.60 -14.31 21.29
N GLY A 52 17.45 -13.30 21.53
CA GLY A 52 17.42 -12.51 22.77
C GLY A 52 18.01 -13.30 23.93
N THR A 53 19.17 -13.92 23.71
CA THR A 53 19.75 -14.95 24.57
C THR A 53 20.07 -14.45 25.99
N GLY A 54 20.34 -13.15 26.18
CA GLY A 54 20.66 -12.60 27.49
C GLY A 54 21.86 -13.32 28.13
N SER A 55 21.63 -14.00 29.27
CA SER A 55 22.64 -14.79 29.97
C SER A 55 22.98 -16.13 29.28
N GLY A 56 22.21 -16.55 28.28
CA GLY A 56 22.36 -17.81 27.56
C GLY A 56 21.78 -19.03 28.27
N ILE A 57 21.17 -18.88 29.45
CA ILE A 57 20.70 -20.02 30.27
C ILE A 57 19.72 -20.95 29.52
N VAL A 58 18.85 -20.38 28.68
CA VAL A 58 17.85 -21.10 27.88
C VAL A 58 18.51 -21.99 26.82
N GLY A 59 19.37 -21.39 25.99
CA GLY A 59 20.13 -22.15 25.00
C GLY A 59 21.03 -23.21 25.67
N ILE A 60 21.77 -22.84 26.72
CA ILE A 60 22.67 -23.77 27.43
C ILE A 60 21.90 -24.99 27.95
N LEU A 61 20.73 -24.79 28.55
CA LEU A 61 19.89 -25.91 28.98
C LEU A 61 19.47 -26.79 27.80
N CYS A 62 19.07 -26.20 26.66
CA CYS A 62 18.70 -26.98 25.48
C CYS A 62 19.84 -27.87 24.98
N ALA A 63 21.07 -27.37 25.02
CA ALA A 63 22.24 -28.16 24.66
C ALA A 63 22.58 -29.24 25.71
N LEU A 64 22.44 -28.95 27.01
CA LEU A 64 22.59 -29.95 28.07
C LEU A 64 21.52 -31.06 28.00
N LEU A 65 20.35 -30.74 27.45
CA LEU A 65 19.26 -31.67 27.13
C LEU A 65 19.45 -32.36 25.76
N GLY A 66 20.58 -32.15 25.08
CA GLY A 66 21.00 -32.91 23.91
C GLY A 66 20.86 -32.21 22.55
N ALA A 67 20.45 -30.94 22.47
CA ALA A 67 20.31 -30.24 21.18
C ALA A 67 21.56 -30.36 20.29
N LYS A 68 21.36 -30.70 19.01
CA LYS A 68 22.44 -30.99 18.07
C LYS A 68 23.32 -29.78 17.76
N GLU A 69 22.69 -28.63 17.55
CA GLU A 69 23.36 -27.37 17.25
C GLU A 69 22.63 -26.24 17.98
N LEU A 70 23.39 -25.31 18.55
CA LEU A 70 22.86 -24.15 19.26
C LEU A 70 23.45 -22.85 18.71
N THR A 71 22.56 -21.95 18.26
CA THR A 71 22.89 -20.57 17.92
C THR A 71 22.29 -19.62 18.95
N LEU A 72 23.12 -18.80 19.58
CA LEU A 72 22.71 -17.77 20.53
C LEU A 72 22.79 -16.41 19.85
N THR A 73 21.70 -15.63 19.85
CA THR A 73 21.67 -14.30 19.25
C THR A 73 21.19 -13.24 20.24
N ASP A 74 21.81 -12.07 20.17
CA ASP A 74 21.34 -10.88 20.89
C ASP A 74 21.74 -9.62 20.13
N TYR A 75 20.98 -8.55 20.33
CA TYR A 75 21.38 -7.22 19.88
C TYR A 75 22.55 -6.69 20.73
N SER A 76 22.57 -7.03 22.03
CA SER A 76 23.58 -6.60 22.99
C SER A 76 24.87 -7.40 22.87
N HIS A 77 25.97 -6.72 22.55
CA HIS A 77 27.30 -7.33 22.58
C HIS A 77 27.67 -7.88 23.97
N ALA A 78 27.20 -7.24 25.04
CA ALA A 78 27.45 -7.71 26.40
C ALA A 78 26.72 -9.02 26.69
N ALA A 79 25.49 -9.18 26.19
CA ALA A 79 24.71 -10.41 26.33
C ALA A 79 25.34 -11.56 25.53
N VAL A 80 25.69 -11.34 24.25
CA VAL A 80 26.38 -12.38 23.46
C VAL A 80 27.70 -12.81 24.11
N ALA A 81 28.51 -11.86 24.59
CA ALA A 81 29.77 -12.18 25.26
C ALA A 81 29.57 -12.99 26.54
N GLN A 82 28.60 -12.60 27.38
CA GLN A 82 28.29 -13.32 28.61
C GLN A 82 27.69 -14.70 28.34
N ALA A 83 26.80 -14.83 27.36
CA ALA A 83 26.22 -16.12 26.96
C ALA A 83 27.29 -17.10 26.44
N LEU A 84 28.29 -16.61 25.70
CA LEU A 84 29.45 -17.39 25.27
C LEU A 84 30.34 -17.81 26.45
N GLU A 85 30.54 -16.92 27.43
CA GLU A 85 31.28 -17.24 28.66
C GLU A 85 30.54 -18.31 29.48
N ASN A 86 29.24 -18.14 29.68
CA ASN A 86 28.39 -19.07 30.39
C ASN A 86 28.30 -20.42 29.68
N ALA A 87 28.23 -20.46 28.35
CA ALA A 87 28.28 -21.71 27.59
C ALA A 87 29.59 -22.48 27.86
N LYS A 88 30.73 -21.77 27.89
CA LYS A 88 32.03 -22.35 28.25
C LYS A 88 32.07 -22.86 29.70
N LEU A 89 31.49 -22.12 30.65
CA LEU A 89 31.41 -22.54 32.05
C LEU A 89 30.64 -23.87 32.22
N ASN A 90 29.70 -24.15 31.33
CA ASN A 90 28.87 -25.36 31.34
C ASN A 90 29.33 -26.44 30.35
N GLY A 91 30.47 -26.24 29.68
CA GLY A 91 31.02 -27.23 28.74
C GLY A 91 30.18 -27.41 27.47
N VAL A 92 29.43 -26.38 27.06
CA VAL A 92 28.54 -26.42 25.89
C VAL A 92 29.18 -25.68 24.71
N GLU A 93 29.16 -26.30 23.53
CA GLU A 93 29.58 -25.68 22.27
C GLU A 93 28.41 -24.93 21.61
N VAL A 94 28.61 -23.65 21.27
CA VAL A 94 27.56 -22.76 20.76
C VAL A 94 28.11 -21.78 19.74
N LYS A 95 27.25 -21.32 18.82
CA LYS A 95 27.55 -20.19 17.93
C LYS A 95 26.90 -18.92 18.48
N GLY A 96 27.71 -17.93 18.89
CA GLY A 96 27.22 -16.62 19.33
C GLY A 96 27.22 -15.60 18.19
N ILE A 97 26.09 -14.93 17.95
CA ILE A 97 25.94 -13.94 16.87
C ILE A 97 25.34 -12.66 17.44
N GLN A 98 26.05 -11.54 17.31
CA GLN A 98 25.43 -10.24 17.53
C GLN A 98 24.57 -9.89 16.32
N SER A 99 23.25 -9.73 16.53
CA SER A 99 22.30 -9.51 15.44
C SER A 99 21.17 -8.56 15.85
N ASP A 100 20.75 -7.71 14.90
CA ASP A 100 19.41 -7.14 14.93
C ASP A 100 18.45 -8.20 14.34
N ARG A 101 17.76 -8.93 15.23
CA ARG A 101 16.77 -9.98 14.91
C ARG A 101 17.37 -11.17 14.15
N PHE A 102 17.01 -11.36 12.88
CA PHE A 102 17.45 -12.47 12.02
C PHE A 102 18.63 -12.10 11.09
N ALA A 103 19.11 -10.86 11.15
CA ALA A 103 20.20 -10.39 10.29
C ALA A 103 21.50 -11.17 10.56
N GLY A 104 22.22 -11.58 9.51
CA GLY A 104 23.53 -12.22 9.66
C GLY A 104 23.52 -13.67 10.16
N LEU A 105 22.35 -14.32 10.23
CA LEU A 105 22.26 -15.77 10.52
C LEU A 105 22.74 -16.65 9.36
N GLY A 106 22.94 -16.11 8.16
CA GLY A 106 23.59 -16.77 7.02
C GLY A 106 25.06 -17.17 7.29
N PRO A 107 25.72 -17.91 6.38
CA PRO A 107 27.01 -18.52 6.68
C PRO A 107 28.11 -17.49 6.97
N MET A 108 28.76 -17.64 8.12
CA MET A 108 30.11 -17.13 8.40
C MET A 108 31.02 -18.33 8.59
N GLU A 109 32.02 -18.42 7.71
CA GLU A 109 33.38 -18.98 7.84
C GLU A 109 33.93 -19.08 6.40
N ASP A 110 35.21 -18.93 6.05
CA ASP A 110 36.35 -18.19 6.56
C ASP A 110 37.39 -18.32 5.42
N GLY A 111 38.15 -17.26 5.11
CA GLY A 111 39.45 -17.34 4.42
C GLY A 111 39.64 -18.23 3.17
N GLY A 112 39.37 -17.69 1.97
CA GLY A 112 40.20 -17.92 0.77
C GLY A 112 40.10 -19.25 -0.02
N LYS A 113 40.00 -19.06 -1.35
CA LYS A 113 40.24 -19.97 -2.50
C LYS A 113 39.06 -20.76 -3.09
N ASP A 114 38.78 -20.38 -4.34
CA ASP A 114 38.32 -21.16 -5.52
C ASP A 114 37.40 -22.37 -5.32
N ARG A 115 36.25 -22.31 -6.00
CA ARG A 115 35.53 -23.38 -6.73
C ARG A 115 34.44 -22.67 -7.56
N GLY A 116 34.29 -22.84 -8.86
CA GLY A 116 34.44 -24.04 -9.68
C GLY A 116 33.05 -24.38 -10.24
N GLU A 117 32.84 -24.14 -11.53
CA GLU A 117 31.61 -24.41 -12.27
C GLU A 117 31.16 -25.88 -12.12
N ASN A 118 29.93 -26.10 -11.66
CA ASN A 118 29.07 -27.20 -12.07
C ASN A 118 27.65 -26.98 -11.55
N GLY A 119 26.69 -26.95 -12.48
CA GLY A 119 25.27 -26.83 -12.23
C GLY A 119 24.71 -28.10 -11.58
N GLY A 120 24.03 -27.91 -10.46
CA GLY A 120 23.26 -28.90 -9.73
C GLY A 120 22.52 -28.19 -8.61
N GLU A 121 21.21 -28.40 -8.56
CA GLU A 121 20.26 -28.07 -7.49
C GLU A 121 20.72 -27.04 -6.44
N THR A 122 20.14 -25.85 -6.45
CA THR A 122 20.18 -24.92 -5.31
C THR A 122 18.92 -25.12 -4.44
N PRO A 123 18.97 -25.99 -3.42
CA PRO A 123 17.95 -26.00 -2.37
C PRO A 123 18.17 -24.77 -1.49
N ASP A 124 17.16 -23.92 -1.31
CA ASP A 124 16.92 -22.99 -0.17
C ASP A 124 18.17 -22.59 0.66
N LYS A 125 19.24 -22.11 0.01
CA LYS A 125 20.61 -22.14 0.57
C LYS A 125 20.99 -20.90 1.38
N ASP A 126 20.10 -19.91 1.45
CA ASP A 126 20.50 -18.57 1.89
C ASP A 126 20.19 -18.27 3.37
N ASN A 127 19.42 -19.12 4.07
CA ASN A 127 19.15 -18.98 5.51
C ASN A 127 19.25 -20.33 6.24
N PRO A 128 19.89 -20.41 7.43
CA PRO A 128 19.86 -21.61 8.24
C PRO A 128 18.41 -21.93 8.66
N LYS A 129 18.05 -23.22 8.61
CA LYS A 129 16.76 -23.72 9.10
C LYS A 129 16.93 -24.31 10.49
N TYR A 130 16.10 -23.86 11.42
CA TYR A 130 16.06 -24.31 12.81
C TYR A 130 14.82 -25.16 13.05
N ASP A 131 14.98 -26.26 13.78
CA ASP A 131 13.85 -27.10 14.20
C ASP A 131 13.12 -26.46 15.39
N LEU A 132 13.85 -25.65 16.17
CA LEU A 132 13.34 -24.92 17.32
C LEU A 132 13.89 -23.49 17.33
N ILE A 133 13.00 -22.49 17.34
CA ILE A 133 13.35 -21.12 17.66
C ILE A 133 12.76 -20.81 19.02
N ILE A 134 13.60 -20.33 19.94
CA ILE A 134 13.20 -19.94 21.29
C ILE A 134 13.44 -18.45 21.43
N SER A 135 12.46 -17.75 21.98
CA SER A 135 12.63 -16.39 22.48
C SER A 135 12.04 -16.32 23.87
N ASN A 136 12.94 -16.26 24.85
CA ASN A 136 12.63 -15.88 26.22
C ASN A 136 12.16 -14.40 26.21
N PRO A 137 11.27 -13.90 27.11
CA PRO A 137 10.58 -12.63 26.90
C PRO A 137 11.60 -11.57 26.49
N PRO A 138 11.36 -10.82 25.40
CA PRO A 138 12.36 -9.92 24.85
C PRO A 138 12.54 -8.75 25.82
N VAL A 139 13.45 -8.92 26.77
CA VAL A 139 13.83 -7.85 27.68
C VAL A 139 14.99 -7.11 27.01
N GLN A 140 14.70 -5.94 26.47
CA GLN A 140 15.72 -5.05 25.91
C GLN A 140 15.82 -3.77 26.75
N PRO A 141 17.01 -3.20 26.92
CA PRO A 141 17.13 -1.81 27.33
C PRO A 141 16.47 -0.93 26.25
N TRP A 142 15.93 0.23 26.65
CA TRP A 142 15.26 1.18 25.76
C TRP A 142 15.97 1.31 24.41
N LEU A 143 15.29 0.95 23.31
CA LEU A 143 15.86 0.87 21.95
C LEU A 143 16.37 2.23 21.42
N HIS A 144 16.18 3.31 22.18
CA HIS A 144 16.57 4.68 21.86
C HIS A 144 17.94 5.13 22.38
N THR A 145 18.69 4.32 23.15
CA THR A 145 20.07 4.67 23.52
C THR A 145 21.06 4.29 22.43
N ASP A 146 21.41 5.26 21.59
CA ASP A 146 22.37 5.14 20.48
C ASP A 146 23.79 4.70 20.96
N ARG A 147 24.57 4.08 20.05
CA ARG A 147 25.97 3.64 20.25
C ARG A 147 26.90 4.73 20.79
N ALA A 148 26.51 6.01 20.66
CA ALA A 148 27.30 7.16 21.05
C ALA A 148 27.19 7.55 22.54
N HIS A 149 26.23 7.01 23.30
CA HIS A 149 25.92 7.45 24.67
C HIS A 149 25.87 6.27 25.67
N LEU A 150 26.99 5.54 25.81
CA LEU A 150 27.15 4.42 26.75
C LEU A 150 26.89 4.81 28.21
N GLU A 151 27.11 6.08 28.55
CA GLU A 151 26.94 6.67 29.89
C GLU A 151 25.47 6.84 30.30
N GLU A 152 24.55 6.85 29.33
CA GLU A 152 23.11 7.13 29.52
C GLU A 152 22.26 5.86 29.61
N ARG A 153 22.90 4.69 29.72
CA ARG A 153 22.19 3.41 29.83
C ARG A 153 21.50 3.31 31.18
N PRO A 154 20.21 2.98 31.21
CA PRO A 154 19.44 3.01 32.43
C PRO A 154 19.73 1.76 33.30
N ASN A 155 19.44 1.82 34.60
CA ASN A 155 19.69 0.73 35.55
C ASN A 155 18.83 -0.49 35.17
N VAL A 156 19.15 -1.71 35.62
CA VAL A 156 18.32 -2.91 35.36
C VAL A 156 16.86 -2.70 35.80
N ALA A 157 16.64 -1.86 36.83
CA ALA A 157 15.31 -1.43 37.28
C ALA A 157 14.49 -0.62 36.25
N ASP A 158 15.12 -0.10 35.20
CA ASP A 158 14.52 0.66 34.10
C ASP A 158 14.31 -0.21 32.83
N TRP A 159 14.66 -1.50 32.89
CA TRP A 159 14.43 -2.45 31.81
C TRP A 159 12.95 -2.77 31.76
N ASN A 160 12.36 -2.59 30.59
CA ASN A 160 10.94 -2.78 30.43
C ASN A 160 10.66 -4.24 30.10
N GLU A 161 10.42 -5.05 31.13
CA GLU A 161 9.69 -6.30 30.94
C GLU A 161 8.29 -5.90 30.44
N ALA A 162 8.09 -6.03 29.14
CA ALA A 162 6.80 -5.83 28.48
C ALA A 162 6.28 -4.41 28.18
N GLY A 163 7.16 -3.50 27.76
CA GLY A 163 6.80 -2.18 27.19
C GLY A 163 6.64 -2.13 25.67
N GLU A 164 6.57 -0.92 25.11
CA GLU A 164 6.53 -0.69 23.64
C GLU A 164 7.72 -1.37 22.93
N ASP A 165 8.91 -1.31 23.54
CA ASP A 165 10.15 -1.87 22.97
C ASP A 165 10.19 -3.41 22.93
N GLY A 166 9.64 -4.10 23.94
CA GLY A 166 9.56 -5.57 23.94
C GLY A 166 8.66 -6.10 22.83
N ARG A 167 7.65 -5.31 22.44
CA ARG A 167 6.74 -5.64 21.35
C ARG A 167 7.41 -5.53 19.97
N LEU A 168 8.39 -4.63 19.79
CA LEU A 168 9.15 -4.53 18.54
C LEU A 168 9.88 -5.85 18.23
N VAL A 169 10.43 -6.50 19.26
CA VAL A 169 11.12 -7.78 19.12
C VAL A 169 10.15 -8.94 18.95
N LEU A 170 9.07 -9.00 19.75
CA LEU A 170 8.06 -10.06 19.65
C LEU A 170 7.33 -10.03 18.30
N ASP A 171 6.98 -8.85 17.80
CA ASP A 171 6.28 -8.69 16.52
C ASP A 171 7.18 -9.08 15.35
N ALA A 172 8.45 -8.66 15.38
CA ALA A 172 9.43 -9.08 14.37
C ALA A 172 9.74 -10.58 14.42
N LEU A 173 9.82 -11.17 15.62
CA LEU A 173 9.96 -12.60 15.80
C LEU A 173 8.81 -13.34 15.14
N ILE A 174 7.57 -12.93 15.38
CA ILE A 174 6.37 -13.51 14.75
C ILE A 174 6.38 -13.26 13.24
N GLU A 175 6.81 -12.10 12.76
CA GLU A 175 6.83 -11.76 11.34
C GLU A 175 7.83 -12.62 10.54
N GLU A 176 9.02 -12.85 11.08
CA GLU A 176 10.17 -13.35 10.31
C GLU A 176 10.47 -14.84 10.58
N SER A 177 10.20 -15.35 11.80
CA SER A 177 10.63 -16.70 12.23
C SER A 177 10.14 -17.85 11.35
N GLN A 178 8.96 -17.73 10.72
CA GLN A 178 8.42 -18.76 9.83
C GLN A 178 9.37 -19.09 8.66
N GLY A 179 10.15 -18.11 8.19
CA GLY A 179 11.14 -18.27 7.13
C GLY A 179 12.39 -19.05 7.57
N TYR A 180 12.67 -19.07 8.87
CA TYR A 180 13.82 -19.72 9.49
C TYR A 180 13.49 -21.08 10.13
N LEU A 181 12.21 -21.44 10.21
CA LEU A 181 11.80 -22.75 10.70
C LEU A 181 11.91 -23.84 9.63
N ALA A 182 12.42 -25.00 10.06
CA ALA A 182 12.36 -26.25 9.32
C ALA A 182 10.90 -26.69 9.09
N ASN A 183 10.69 -27.75 8.29
CA ASN A 183 9.35 -28.30 8.13
C ASN A 183 8.86 -28.87 9.47
N ASN A 184 7.69 -28.42 9.92
CA ASN A 184 7.15 -28.69 11.26
C ASN A 184 8.00 -28.13 12.42
N GLY A 185 8.89 -27.17 12.13
CA GLY A 185 9.65 -26.46 13.15
C GLY A 185 8.74 -25.71 14.12
N VAL A 186 9.25 -25.51 15.33
CA VAL A 186 8.51 -24.97 16.46
C VAL A 186 9.09 -23.63 16.89
N LEU A 187 8.23 -22.64 17.10
CA LEU A 187 8.54 -21.39 17.80
C LEU A 187 8.06 -21.51 19.24
N ILE A 188 8.97 -21.32 20.20
CA ILE A 188 8.62 -21.05 21.60
C ILE A 188 8.74 -19.55 21.84
N THR A 189 7.67 -18.93 22.29
CA THR A 189 7.66 -17.50 22.63
C THR A 189 6.72 -17.22 23.79
N SER A 190 6.79 -16.03 24.37
CA SER A 190 5.96 -15.60 25.49
C SER A 190 5.22 -14.30 25.17
N CYS A 191 4.05 -14.10 25.77
CA CYS A 191 3.37 -12.82 25.76
C CYS A 191 2.69 -12.57 27.12
N SER A 192 2.67 -11.32 27.57
CA SER A 192 1.94 -10.94 28.77
C SER A 192 0.52 -10.46 28.42
N THR A 193 -0.36 -10.43 29.42
CA THR A 193 -1.69 -9.80 29.30
C THR A 193 -1.59 -8.34 28.80
N ARG A 194 -0.52 -7.63 29.17
CA ARG A 194 -0.22 -6.26 28.73
C ARG A 194 0.18 -6.17 27.25
N HIS A 195 0.95 -7.11 26.71
CA HIS A 195 1.27 -7.09 25.27
C HIS A 195 0.07 -7.40 24.39
N GLY A 196 -0.99 -8.00 24.94
CA GLY A 196 -2.19 -8.37 24.22
C GLY A 196 -2.03 -9.73 23.54
N HIS A 197 -2.49 -10.77 24.25
CA HIS A 197 -2.65 -12.12 23.72
C HIS A 197 -3.31 -12.11 22.34
N ALA A 198 -4.42 -11.36 22.20
CA ALA A 198 -5.13 -11.18 20.94
C ALA A 198 -4.27 -10.57 19.82
N LYS A 199 -3.37 -9.62 20.12
CA LYS A 199 -2.46 -9.02 19.13
C LYS A 199 -1.42 -10.04 18.65
N THR A 200 -0.88 -10.86 19.55
CA THR A 200 0.05 -11.94 19.20
C THR A 200 -0.61 -12.99 18.30
N LEU A 201 -1.81 -13.46 18.66
CA LEU A 201 -2.56 -14.38 17.80
C LEU A 201 -2.92 -13.72 16.46
N ALA A 202 -3.28 -12.43 16.45
CA ALA A 202 -3.58 -11.69 15.22
C ALA A 202 -2.35 -11.55 14.31
N LEU A 203 -1.16 -11.33 14.87
CA LEU A 203 0.08 -11.27 14.09
C LEU A 203 0.50 -12.64 13.60
N LEU A 204 0.36 -13.70 14.39
CA LEU A 204 0.55 -15.06 13.89
C LEU A 204 -0.45 -15.35 12.75
N ASN A 205 -1.73 -14.99 12.90
CA ASN A 205 -2.72 -15.08 11.83
C ASN A 205 -2.42 -14.17 10.64
N ARG A 206 -1.67 -13.07 10.81
CA ARG A 206 -1.27 -12.17 9.72
C ARG A 206 -0.04 -12.67 8.98
N HIS A 207 1.00 -13.06 9.71
CA HIS A 207 2.33 -13.35 9.18
C HIS A 207 2.53 -14.84 8.94
N TRP A 208 2.11 -15.69 9.88
CA TRP A 208 2.10 -17.13 9.69
C TRP A 208 0.83 -17.59 8.99
N GLN A 209 -0.17 -16.71 8.88
CA GLN A 209 -1.34 -16.87 8.06
C GLN A 209 -2.06 -18.20 8.35
N ASP A 210 -2.42 -18.53 9.58
CA ASP A 210 -3.06 -19.81 9.93
C ASP A 210 -2.24 -21.09 9.61
N ASN A 211 -0.98 -20.99 9.15
CA ASN A 211 -0.06 -22.13 9.01
C ASN A 211 0.56 -22.50 10.34
N TRP A 212 -0.22 -22.45 11.40
CA TRP A 212 0.31 -22.62 12.72
C TRP A 212 -0.73 -23.19 13.66
N GLU A 213 -0.26 -24.03 14.56
CA GLU A 213 -1.06 -24.52 15.67
C GLU A 213 -0.35 -24.20 16.97
N VAL A 214 -1.13 -23.80 17.98
CA VAL A 214 -0.69 -23.84 19.37
C VAL A 214 -0.67 -25.31 19.76
N ILE A 215 0.51 -25.90 19.84
CA ILE A 215 0.69 -27.27 20.32
C ILE A 215 0.57 -27.30 21.86
N TYR A 216 0.91 -26.18 22.50
CA TYR A 216 0.82 -26.00 23.94
C TYR A 216 0.76 -24.52 24.31
N ALA A 217 0.03 -24.22 25.38
CA ALA A 217 0.11 -22.93 26.05
C ALA A 217 0.02 -23.13 27.56
N SER A 218 0.74 -22.29 28.31
CA SER A 218 0.61 -22.24 29.77
C SER A 218 0.56 -20.81 30.28
N GLU A 219 -0.18 -20.63 31.37
CA GLU A 219 -0.35 -19.33 32.01
C GLU A 219 0.27 -19.31 33.40
N HIS A 220 1.01 -18.24 33.68
CA HIS A 220 1.78 -18.06 34.90
C HIS A 220 1.43 -16.72 35.53
N ALA A 221 1.14 -16.71 36.82
CA ALA A 221 0.85 -15.48 37.55
C ALA A 221 2.16 -14.73 37.85
N ILE A 222 2.16 -13.41 37.66
CA ILE A 222 3.28 -12.58 38.10
C ILE A 222 3.21 -12.46 39.63
N ASP A 223 4.13 -13.12 40.32
CA ASP A 223 4.26 -13.07 41.77
C ASP A 223 5.57 -12.42 42.25
N GLU A 224 5.59 -12.03 43.51
CA GLU A 224 6.71 -11.34 44.16
C GLU A 224 7.92 -12.25 44.40
N ALA A 225 7.76 -13.58 44.36
CA ALA A 225 8.87 -14.52 44.54
C ALA A 225 9.76 -14.59 43.29
N TYR A 226 9.18 -14.43 42.10
CA TYR A 226 9.91 -14.43 40.83
C TYR A 226 10.16 -13.02 40.25
N HIS A 227 9.34 -12.02 40.62
CA HIS A 227 9.34 -10.68 40.02
C HIS A 227 9.50 -9.53 41.03
N GLY A 228 9.86 -9.83 42.28
CA GLY A 228 9.83 -8.91 43.43
C GLY A 228 10.49 -7.55 43.21
N ASP A 229 11.65 -7.52 42.54
CA ASP A 229 12.38 -6.26 42.26
C ASP A 229 11.63 -5.30 41.33
N TYR A 230 10.70 -5.82 40.51
CA TYR A 230 9.96 -5.06 39.51
C TYR A 230 8.52 -4.76 39.95
N MET A 231 8.01 -5.39 41.02
CA MET A 231 6.64 -5.18 41.48
C MET A 231 6.32 -3.69 41.72
N SER A 232 7.33 -2.89 42.09
CA SER A 232 7.21 -1.43 42.24
C SER A 232 7.02 -0.70 40.90
N ALA A 233 7.78 -1.05 39.86
CA ALA A 233 7.66 -0.52 38.50
C ALA A 233 6.32 -0.93 37.86
N TRP A 234 5.92 -2.21 38.00
CA TRP A 234 4.62 -2.71 37.52
C TRP A 234 3.45 -1.97 38.17
N ARG A 235 3.50 -1.75 39.49
CA ARG A 235 2.49 -0.94 40.22
C ARG A 235 2.53 0.55 39.84
N GLY A 236 3.71 1.10 39.56
CA GLY A 236 3.88 2.49 39.11
C GLY A 236 3.30 2.73 37.72
N MET A 237 3.54 1.82 36.77
CA MET A 237 2.96 1.87 35.43
C MET A 237 1.44 1.69 35.45
N GLN A 238 0.91 0.83 36.32
CA GLN A 238 -0.53 0.68 36.56
C GLN A 238 -1.22 1.99 36.98
N ALA A 239 -0.50 2.85 37.72
CA ALA A 239 -1.01 4.13 38.16
C ALA A 239 -0.93 5.24 37.09
N MET A 240 -0.05 5.10 36.09
CA MET A 240 0.18 6.10 35.04
C MET A 240 -0.70 5.91 33.79
N ASP A 241 -0.98 4.67 33.39
CA ASP A 241 -1.54 4.41 32.05
C ASP A 241 -3.07 4.58 31.96
N ASN A 242 -3.85 4.33 33.03
CA ASN A 242 -5.33 4.29 32.93
C ASN A 242 -5.87 3.43 31.74
N ASP A 243 -5.06 2.51 31.18
CA ASP A 243 -5.21 1.88 29.86
C ASP A 243 -5.26 0.31 29.93
N LEU A 244 -6.48 -0.20 29.69
CA LEU A 244 -6.98 -1.27 28.80
C LEU A 244 -6.58 -2.76 28.86
N ARG A 245 -5.65 -3.29 29.69
CA ARG A 245 -5.19 -4.71 29.48
C ARG A 245 -4.99 -5.61 30.71
N VAL A 246 -5.76 -5.43 31.79
CA VAL A 246 -5.81 -6.41 32.88
C VAL A 246 -7.00 -7.34 32.66
N TYR A 247 -6.77 -8.52 32.05
CA TYR A 247 -7.79 -9.55 31.98
C TYR A 247 -8.02 -10.13 33.37
N GLN A 248 -9.20 -9.86 33.93
CA GLN A 248 -9.74 -10.52 35.11
C GLN A 248 -10.29 -11.88 34.69
N LEU A 249 -10.15 -12.88 35.56
CA LEU A 249 -10.84 -14.17 35.42
C LEU A 249 -12.12 -14.13 36.23
N ASP A 250 -13.25 -14.56 35.64
CA ASP A 250 -14.46 -14.83 36.39
C ASP A 250 -14.47 -16.26 36.95
N ALA A 251 -15.51 -16.62 37.70
CA ALA A 251 -15.70 -17.98 38.23
C ALA A 251 -15.77 -19.10 37.19
N ARG A 252 -15.83 -18.76 35.90
CA ARG A 252 -15.81 -19.69 34.77
C ARG A 252 -14.50 -19.64 33.99
N GLN A 253 -13.46 -19.01 34.56
CA GLN A 253 -12.14 -18.83 33.93
C GLN A 253 -12.21 -18.04 32.61
N ARG A 254 -13.24 -17.22 32.40
CA ARG A 254 -13.35 -16.38 31.21
C ARG A 254 -12.54 -15.12 31.43
N ARG A 255 -11.69 -14.79 30.47
CA ARG A 255 -10.93 -13.54 30.45
C ARG A 255 -11.85 -12.40 30.07
N PHE A 256 -11.88 -11.36 30.91
CA PHE A 256 -12.61 -10.14 30.61
C PHE A 256 -11.94 -8.90 31.20
N ALA A 257 -12.22 -7.73 30.64
CA ALA A 257 -11.87 -6.44 31.20
C ALA A 257 -13.15 -5.62 31.39
N ARG A 258 -13.44 -5.19 32.62
CA ARG A 258 -14.57 -4.30 32.95
C ARG A 258 -14.07 -2.87 33.01
N GLU A 259 -14.73 -1.97 32.29
CA GLU A 259 -14.29 -0.58 32.14
C GLU A 259 -15.44 0.42 32.15
N ILE A 260 -15.06 1.68 32.40
CA ILE A 260 -15.93 2.84 32.32
C ILE A 260 -15.38 3.75 31.22
N ALA A 261 -16.16 3.96 30.16
CA ALA A 261 -15.81 4.85 29.07
C ALA A 261 -15.70 6.32 29.55
N PRO A 262 -15.02 7.21 28.81
CA PRO A 262 -14.89 8.63 29.18
C PRO A 262 -16.22 9.37 29.38
N ASP A 263 -17.28 8.88 28.76
CA ASP A 263 -18.66 9.36 28.90
C ASP A 263 -19.41 8.79 30.12
N GLY A 264 -18.74 7.94 30.91
CA GLY A 264 -19.30 7.27 32.09
C GLY A 264 -20.00 5.94 31.80
N GLY A 265 -20.05 5.47 30.54
CA GLY A 265 -20.70 4.22 30.17
C GLY A 265 -19.89 2.97 30.53
N GLU A 266 -20.48 2.00 31.23
CA GLU A 266 -19.82 0.72 31.51
C GLU A 266 -19.76 -0.17 30.24
N PHE A 267 -18.59 -0.74 29.97
CA PHE A 267 -18.45 -1.80 28.98
C PHE A 267 -17.51 -2.90 29.44
N ILE A 268 -17.68 -4.10 28.87
CA ILE A 268 -16.85 -5.28 29.17
C ILE A 268 -16.23 -5.78 27.87
N LEU A 269 -14.92 -5.95 27.83
CA LEU A 269 -14.23 -6.65 26.74
C LEU A 269 -14.03 -8.10 27.15
N ALA A 270 -14.41 -9.06 26.32
CA ALA A 270 -14.16 -10.48 26.59
C ALA A 270 -14.08 -11.29 25.29
N THR A 271 -13.86 -12.59 25.38
CA THR A 271 -13.92 -13.50 24.24
C THR A 271 -15.21 -14.31 24.28
N LEU A 272 -15.91 -14.42 23.15
CA LEU A 272 -17.12 -15.23 22.99
C LEU A 272 -16.90 -16.29 21.93
N LYS A 273 -17.42 -17.50 22.16
CA LYS A 273 -17.40 -18.57 21.17
C LYS A 273 -18.59 -18.40 20.23
N VAL A 274 -18.32 -18.07 18.96
CA VAL A 274 -19.31 -17.91 17.89
C VAL A 274 -18.94 -18.91 16.79
N ASP A 275 -19.88 -19.79 16.43
CA ASP A 275 -19.67 -20.85 15.43
C ASP A 275 -18.41 -21.70 15.63
N GLY A 276 -18.10 -22.00 16.90
CA GLY A 276 -16.95 -22.82 17.27
C GLY A 276 -15.62 -22.08 17.33
N LYS A 277 -15.54 -20.82 16.91
CA LYS A 277 -14.36 -19.97 16.99
C LYS A 277 -14.48 -18.97 18.16
N GLU A 278 -13.39 -18.77 18.87
CA GLU A 278 -13.30 -17.73 19.89
C GLU A 278 -12.99 -16.38 19.24
N ILE A 279 -13.88 -15.40 19.41
CA ILE A 279 -13.72 -14.05 18.86
C ILE A 279 -13.76 -13.00 19.98
N PRO A 280 -12.97 -11.91 19.87
CA PRO A 280 -13.04 -10.80 20.82
C PRO A 280 -14.34 -10.03 20.62
N VAL A 281 -14.98 -9.64 21.72
CA VAL A 281 -16.25 -8.92 21.72
C VAL A 281 -16.27 -7.83 22.78
N ARG A 282 -17.10 -6.81 22.55
CA ARG A 282 -17.40 -5.74 23.50
C ARG A 282 -18.86 -5.81 23.93
N PHE A 283 -19.11 -5.96 25.22
CA PHE A 283 -20.40 -5.80 25.85
C PHE A 283 -20.56 -4.34 26.27
N THR A 284 -21.43 -3.59 25.61
CA THR A 284 -21.75 -2.20 25.99
C THR A 284 -23.06 -2.20 26.76
N ARG A 285 -23.09 -1.57 27.94
CA ARG A 285 -24.32 -1.51 28.75
C ARG A 285 -25.40 -0.74 27.98
N THR A 286 -26.60 -1.31 27.89
CA THR A 286 -27.79 -0.64 27.33
C THR A 286 -28.88 -0.58 28.39
N GLY A 287 -29.94 0.20 28.13
CA GLY A 287 -31.09 0.30 29.03
C GLY A 287 -31.83 -1.02 29.26
N GLN A 288 -31.63 -2.05 28.42
CA GLN A 288 -32.28 -3.36 28.52
C GLN A 288 -31.31 -4.53 28.76
N GLY A 289 -30.00 -4.28 28.92
CA GLY A 289 -29.00 -5.32 29.13
C GLY A 289 -27.63 -4.95 28.56
N TRP A 290 -27.14 -5.75 27.61
CA TRP A 290 -25.86 -5.56 26.96
C TRP A 290 -25.97 -5.70 25.44
N ARG A 291 -25.34 -4.79 24.71
CA ARG A 291 -25.07 -4.95 23.28
C ARG A 291 -23.69 -5.56 23.10
N VAL A 292 -23.63 -6.69 22.42
CA VAL A 292 -22.38 -7.39 22.10
C VAL A 292 -21.96 -7.03 20.68
N THR A 293 -20.84 -6.33 20.53
CA THR A 293 -20.25 -6.03 19.22
C THR A 293 -18.95 -6.79 19.01
N ASP A 294 -18.59 -7.04 17.75
CA ASP A 294 -17.26 -7.53 17.40
C ASP A 294 -16.21 -6.41 17.44
N ILE A 295 -14.99 -6.71 16.99
CA ILE A 295 -13.86 -5.77 16.92
C ILE A 295 -14.05 -4.65 15.88
N HIS A 296 -14.98 -4.81 14.94
CA HIS A 296 -15.30 -3.82 13.91
C HIS A 296 -16.43 -2.89 14.36
N GLY A 297 -17.05 -3.17 15.51
CA GLY A 297 -18.17 -2.42 16.05
C GLY A 297 -19.53 -2.92 15.56
N ASP A 298 -19.57 -4.01 14.78
CA ASP A 298 -20.79 -4.61 14.28
C ASP A 298 -21.48 -5.37 15.41
N THR A 299 -22.80 -5.20 15.53
CA THR A 299 -23.58 -5.86 16.59
C THR A 299 -23.77 -7.33 16.26
N ILE A 300 -23.17 -8.19 17.08
CA ILE A 300 -23.35 -9.65 17.00
C ILE A 300 -24.71 -10.03 17.58
N LYS A 301 -25.04 -9.51 18.76
CA LYS A 301 -26.29 -9.82 19.48
C LYS A 301 -26.56 -8.80 20.60
N GLU A 302 -27.84 -8.67 20.98
CA GLU A 302 -28.23 -8.01 22.23
C GLU A 302 -28.71 -9.06 23.24
N ILE A 303 -28.27 -8.94 24.49
CA ILE A 303 -28.53 -9.91 25.55
C ILE A 303 -28.98 -9.23 26.84
N GLY A 304 -29.72 -9.95 27.68
CA GLY A 304 -30.18 -9.44 28.99
C GLY A 304 -29.04 -9.19 29.99
N PRO A 305 -29.29 -8.45 31.08
CA PRO A 305 -28.27 -8.02 32.03
C PRO A 305 -27.56 -9.17 32.76
N ASP A 306 -28.26 -10.28 33.02
CA ASP A 306 -27.76 -11.47 33.72
C ASP A 306 -27.46 -12.65 32.77
N HIS A 307 -27.32 -12.38 31.47
CA HIS A 307 -27.12 -13.42 30.48
C HIS A 307 -25.81 -14.20 30.76
N PRO A 308 -25.77 -15.54 30.62
CA PRO A 308 -24.61 -16.35 30.97
C PRO A 308 -23.32 -15.92 30.30
N ASP A 309 -23.39 -15.35 29.10
CA ASP A 309 -22.24 -14.85 28.34
C ASP A 309 -21.60 -13.59 28.93
N VAL A 310 -22.33 -12.84 29.76
CA VAL A 310 -21.79 -11.67 30.46
C VAL A 310 -20.78 -12.17 31.51
N PRO A 311 -19.54 -11.66 31.52
CA PRO A 311 -18.56 -12.04 32.53
C PRO A 311 -18.98 -11.64 33.95
N GLY A 312 -18.75 -12.54 34.91
CA GLY A 312 -19.08 -12.33 36.34
C GLY A 312 -18.16 -11.30 37.03
N PRO A 313 -18.27 -11.16 38.37
CA PRO A 313 -17.28 -10.40 39.14
C PRO A 313 -15.89 -11.06 39.07
N ALA A 314 -14.84 -10.23 39.10
CA ALA A 314 -13.45 -10.67 39.02
C ALA A 314 -13.04 -11.50 40.24
N LEU A 315 -12.38 -12.63 39.99
CA LEU A 315 -11.83 -13.50 41.04
C LEU A 315 -10.35 -13.23 41.35
N THR A 316 -9.61 -12.57 40.47
CA THR A 316 -8.15 -12.35 40.65
C THR A 316 -7.74 -10.91 40.28
N GLY A 317 -6.77 -10.37 41.02
CA GLY A 317 -6.16 -9.05 40.80
C GLY A 317 -4.69 -9.12 40.33
N HIS A 318 -4.30 -10.20 39.66
CA HIS A 318 -2.91 -10.48 39.29
C HIS A 318 -2.68 -10.34 37.77
N TRP A 319 -1.45 -10.00 37.37
CA TRP A 319 -0.98 -10.04 35.98
C TRP A 319 -0.56 -11.47 35.59
N TYR A 320 -0.59 -11.81 34.30
CA TYR A 320 -0.23 -13.14 33.81
C TYR A 320 0.68 -13.09 32.56
N TYR A 321 1.59 -14.06 32.47
CA TYR A 321 2.32 -14.43 31.26
C TYR A 321 1.70 -15.68 30.63
N THR A 322 1.57 -15.70 29.31
CA THR A 322 1.27 -16.91 28.53
C THR A 322 2.51 -17.30 27.71
N TYR A 323 2.99 -18.52 27.90
CA TYR A 323 3.99 -19.13 27.02
C TYR A 323 3.27 -19.90 25.91
N TYR A 324 3.70 -19.73 24.66
CA TYR A 324 3.17 -20.46 23.51
C TYR A 324 4.22 -21.35 22.88
N LEU A 325 3.75 -22.54 22.49
CA LEU A 325 4.45 -23.44 21.59
C LEU A 325 3.71 -23.51 20.25
N ILE A 326 4.34 -23.01 19.20
CA ILE A 326 3.71 -22.78 17.89
C ILE A 326 4.42 -23.59 16.81
N ARG A 327 3.70 -24.46 16.08
CA ARG A 327 4.28 -25.27 14.98
C ARG A 327 3.86 -24.77 13.61
N ALA A 328 4.79 -24.65 12.65
CA ALA A 328 4.46 -24.30 11.27
C ALA A 328 3.87 -25.48 10.46
N GLN A 329 2.74 -25.29 9.75
CA GLN A 329 2.12 -26.29 8.86
C GLN A 329 2.36 -25.99 7.37
N LYS A 330 2.94 -26.96 6.64
CA LYS A 330 3.16 -26.88 5.18
C LYS A 330 2.62 -28.13 4.48
N ARG A 331 2.05 -27.96 3.29
CA ARG A 331 1.70 -29.07 2.37
C ARG A 331 2.75 -29.16 1.26
N ARG A 332 2.90 -30.33 0.65
CA ARG A 332 3.75 -30.51 -0.52
C ARG A 332 2.89 -30.64 -1.76
N GLU A 333 3.29 -29.95 -2.83
CA GLU A 333 2.75 -30.16 -4.16
C GLU A 333 3.91 -30.51 -5.11
N GLN A 334 3.57 -31.10 -6.24
CA GLN A 334 4.51 -31.50 -7.28
C GLN A 334 4.05 -30.95 -8.63
N ASP A 335 5.00 -30.40 -9.39
CA ASP A 335 4.84 -30.07 -10.80
C ASP A 335 5.92 -30.77 -11.65
N ALA A 336 6.00 -30.40 -12.92
CA ALA A 336 6.99 -30.96 -13.85
C ALA A 336 8.46 -30.71 -13.43
N LEU A 337 8.72 -29.76 -12.51
CA LEU A 337 10.06 -29.42 -12.02
C LEU A 337 10.36 -30.04 -10.65
N GLY A 338 9.45 -30.85 -10.10
CA GLY A 338 9.62 -31.55 -8.83
C GLY A 338 8.71 -31.01 -7.72
N GLU A 339 9.05 -31.34 -6.47
CA GLU A 339 8.25 -30.99 -5.30
C GLU A 339 8.67 -29.67 -4.66
N LEU A 340 7.70 -28.98 -4.05
CA LEU A 340 7.94 -27.79 -3.23
C LEU A 340 7.01 -27.75 -2.02
N PRO A 341 7.50 -27.38 -0.81
CA PRO A 341 6.64 -27.14 0.33
C PRO A 341 5.96 -25.77 0.20
N ILE A 342 4.66 -25.74 0.47
CA ILE A 342 3.76 -24.59 0.36
C ILE A 342 3.02 -24.42 1.70
N PRO A 343 2.80 -23.19 2.18
CA PRO A 343 1.84 -22.90 3.25
C PRO A 343 0.54 -23.72 3.14
N ALA A 344 0.13 -24.44 4.19
CA ALA A 344 -1.07 -25.30 4.13
C ALA A 344 -2.38 -24.50 3.93
N HIS A 345 -2.48 -23.29 4.49
CA HIS A 345 -3.72 -22.51 4.48
C HIS A 345 -3.97 -21.71 3.17
N VAL A 346 -2.94 -21.47 2.33
CA VAL A 346 -3.13 -20.67 1.10
C VAL A 346 -3.88 -21.46 0.04
N TYR A 347 -4.65 -20.79 -0.81
CA TYR A 347 -5.27 -21.43 -1.96
C TYR A 347 -4.35 -21.52 -3.18
N TYR A 348 -3.26 -20.75 -3.26
CA TYR A 348 -2.32 -20.88 -4.38
C TYR A 348 -1.49 -22.16 -4.28
N GLY A 349 -0.93 -22.63 -5.40
CA GLY A 349 -0.19 -23.88 -5.49
C GLY A 349 1.28 -23.68 -5.84
N ILE A 350 1.91 -24.77 -6.33
CA ILE A 350 3.35 -24.81 -6.59
C ILE A 350 3.81 -23.82 -7.65
N HIS A 351 3.04 -23.56 -8.70
CA HIS A 351 3.44 -22.61 -9.75
C HIS A 351 3.50 -21.19 -9.19
N THR A 352 2.55 -20.83 -8.33
CA THR A 352 2.55 -19.54 -7.63
C THR A 352 3.73 -19.43 -6.69
N GLU A 353 4.02 -20.47 -5.89
CA GLU A 353 5.13 -20.42 -4.94
C GLU A 353 6.48 -20.29 -5.65
N ARG A 354 6.66 -20.96 -6.80
CA ARG A 354 7.84 -20.75 -7.66
C ARG A 354 7.90 -19.32 -8.20
N GLY A 355 6.79 -18.81 -8.73
CA GLY A 355 6.72 -17.42 -9.23
C GLY A 355 7.05 -16.39 -8.15
N ARG A 356 6.48 -16.56 -6.95
CA ARG A 356 6.75 -15.71 -5.78
C ARG A 356 8.25 -15.68 -5.43
N ARG A 357 8.92 -16.84 -5.44
CA ARG A 357 10.36 -16.94 -5.14
C ARG A 357 11.24 -16.37 -6.25
N ASN A 358 10.90 -16.63 -7.51
CA ASN A 358 11.71 -16.23 -8.66
C ASN A 358 11.67 -14.71 -8.93
N PHE A 359 10.58 -14.04 -8.54
CA PHE A 359 10.33 -12.65 -8.88
C PHE A 359 10.24 -11.73 -7.64
N ASP A 360 10.90 -12.10 -6.53
CA ASP A 360 10.92 -11.32 -5.28
C ASP A 360 11.85 -10.09 -5.37
N VAL A 361 11.53 -9.18 -6.29
CA VAL A 361 12.31 -7.97 -6.59
C VAL A 361 11.58 -6.67 -6.22
N ALA A 362 10.25 -6.66 -6.31
CA ALA A 362 9.41 -5.54 -5.94
C ALA A 362 8.38 -5.99 -4.90
N LYS A 363 8.00 -5.08 -4.00
CA LYS A 363 7.04 -5.38 -2.93
C LYS A 363 5.58 -5.40 -3.39
N GLU A 364 5.30 -4.77 -4.54
CA GLU A 364 3.95 -4.75 -5.13
C GLU A 364 3.61 -6.10 -5.79
N THR A 365 2.46 -6.65 -5.43
CA THR A 365 1.98 -7.96 -5.88
C THR A 365 0.68 -7.84 -6.68
N ILE A 366 0.28 -8.90 -7.36
CA ILE A 366 -1.03 -8.98 -8.01
C ILE A 366 -2.17 -8.82 -6.98
N GLY A 367 -1.95 -9.23 -5.73
CA GLY A 367 -2.84 -8.97 -4.58
C GLY A 367 -3.21 -7.51 -4.40
N ASP A 368 -2.32 -6.59 -4.76
CA ASP A 368 -2.50 -5.14 -4.62
C ASP A 368 -3.29 -4.53 -5.80
N TRP A 369 -3.68 -5.34 -6.78
CA TRP A 369 -4.37 -4.93 -8.01
C TRP A 369 -5.79 -5.50 -8.07
N PRO A 370 -6.74 -4.96 -7.27
CA PRO A 370 -8.07 -5.54 -7.10
C PRO A 370 -8.88 -5.58 -8.40
N ASN A 371 -8.79 -4.56 -9.26
CA ASN A 371 -9.45 -4.56 -10.57
C ASN A 371 -8.93 -5.68 -11.46
N TYR A 372 -7.63 -5.94 -11.46
CA TYR A 372 -7.05 -7.00 -12.30
C TYR A 372 -7.44 -8.40 -11.80
N LEU A 373 -7.38 -8.64 -10.49
CA LEU A 373 -7.86 -9.88 -9.88
C LEU A 373 -9.35 -10.12 -10.15
N ARG A 374 -10.18 -9.08 -9.98
CA ARG A 374 -11.62 -9.14 -10.27
C ARG A 374 -11.85 -9.51 -11.73
N CYS A 375 -11.15 -8.88 -12.67
CA CYS A 375 -11.26 -9.17 -14.09
C CYS A 375 -10.82 -10.60 -14.43
N LEU A 376 -9.68 -11.07 -13.92
CA LEU A 376 -9.24 -12.45 -14.11
C LEU A 376 -10.28 -13.45 -13.58
N ALA A 377 -10.84 -13.22 -12.39
CA ALA A 377 -11.89 -14.07 -11.83
C ALA A 377 -13.18 -14.06 -12.68
N MET A 378 -13.61 -12.90 -13.19
CA MET A 378 -14.74 -12.79 -14.11
C MET A 378 -14.51 -13.59 -15.40
N LEU A 379 -13.30 -13.52 -15.97
CA LEU A 379 -12.92 -14.32 -17.14
C LEU A 379 -13.00 -15.82 -16.85
N LYS A 380 -12.48 -16.25 -15.69
CA LYS A 380 -12.50 -17.67 -15.28
C LYS A 380 -13.91 -18.18 -15.01
N LYS A 381 -14.78 -17.35 -14.42
CA LYS A 381 -16.20 -17.66 -14.25
C LYS A 381 -16.90 -17.87 -15.59
N ALA A 382 -16.77 -16.92 -16.52
CA ALA A 382 -17.40 -17.02 -17.83
C ALA A 382 -16.91 -18.23 -18.63
N ALA A 383 -15.61 -18.56 -18.52
CA ALA A 383 -15.03 -19.73 -19.15
C ALA A 383 -15.54 -21.05 -18.55
N ALA A 384 -15.66 -21.15 -17.21
CA ALA A 384 -16.22 -22.33 -16.56
C ALA A 384 -17.67 -22.57 -17.00
N LEU A 385 -18.50 -21.51 -17.11
CA LEU A 385 -19.86 -21.60 -17.64
C LEU A 385 -19.87 -22.08 -19.09
N ALA A 386 -19.06 -21.46 -19.95
CA ALA A 386 -18.98 -21.84 -21.36
C ALA A 386 -18.51 -23.28 -21.55
N ASN A 387 -17.53 -23.73 -20.76
CA ASN A 387 -17.03 -25.09 -20.76
C ASN A 387 -18.10 -26.10 -20.30
N ALA A 388 -18.92 -25.76 -19.32
CA ALA A 388 -20.03 -26.60 -18.89
C ALA A 388 -21.11 -26.73 -19.97
N GLU A 389 -21.47 -25.63 -20.64
CA GLU A 389 -22.49 -25.60 -21.68
C GLU A 389 -22.14 -26.46 -22.91
N ILE A 390 -20.84 -26.57 -23.23
CA ILE A 390 -20.38 -27.44 -24.33
C ILE A 390 -20.02 -28.86 -23.85
N GLY A 391 -20.18 -29.15 -22.56
CA GLY A 391 -19.86 -30.46 -21.96
C GLY A 391 -18.36 -30.75 -21.81
N ALA A 392 -17.50 -29.73 -21.86
CA ALA A 392 -16.05 -29.88 -21.68
C ALA A 392 -15.65 -30.10 -20.21
N ILE A 393 -16.45 -29.61 -19.26
CA ILE A 393 -16.31 -29.90 -17.83
C ILE A 393 -17.67 -30.23 -17.22
N GLU A 394 -17.69 -31.02 -16.15
CA GLU A 394 -18.95 -31.39 -15.48
C GLU A 394 -19.63 -30.19 -14.79
N PRO A 395 -20.97 -30.10 -14.78
CA PRO A 395 -21.68 -28.99 -14.14
C PRO A 395 -21.32 -28.75 -12.65
N PRO A 396 -21.13 -29.77 -11.79
CA PRO A 396 -20.71 -29.54 -10.40
C PRO A 396 -19.32 -28.90 -10.29
N ILE A 397 -18.38 -29.25 -11.18
CA ILE A 397 -17.04 -28.64 -11.21
C ILE A 397 -17.15 -27.18 -11.64
N ALA A 398 -17.89 -26.90 -12.70
CA ALA A 398 -18.12 -25.54 -13.18
C ALA A 398 -18.76 -24.66 -12.11
N HIS A 399 -19.77 -25.17 -11.40
CA HIS A 399 -20.43 -24.45 -10.33
C HIS A 399 -19.49 -24.12 -9.16
N ALA A 400 -18.63 -25.05 -8.76
CA ALA A 400 -17.64 -24.81 -7.71
C ALA A 400 -16.59 -23.77 -8.13
N ILE A 401 -16.11 -23.81 -9.39
CA ILE A 401 -15.21 -22.78 -9.94
C ILE A 401 -15.90 -21.41 -9.98
N CYS A 402 -17.17 -21.34 -10.41
CA CYS A 402 -17.94 -20.10 -10.42
C CYS A 402 -18.10 -19.52 -9.01
N THR A 403 -18.38 -20.37 -8.02
CA THR A 403 -18.52 -19.96 -6.61
C THR A 403 -17.19 -19.40 -6.08
N ALA A 404 -16.08 -20.07 -6.34
CA ALA A 404 -14.75 -19.58 -5.98
C ALA A 404 -14.42 -18.25 -6.68
N ALA A 405 -14.77 -18.11 -7.96
CA ALA A 405 -14.56 -16.88 -8.70
C ALA A 405 -15.41 -15.73 -8.14
N ASP A 406 -16.65 -16.00 -7.74
CA ASP A 406 -17.52 -15.01 -7.09
C ASP A 406 -16.97 -14.55 -5.73
N GLU A 407 -16.27 -15.42 -4.98
CA GLU A 407 -15.56 -15.01 -3.77
C GLU A 407 -14.38 -14.08 -4.07
N VAL A 408 -13.62 -14.30 -5.15
CA VAL A 408 -12.56 -13.36 -5.58
C VAL A 408 -13.15 -12.04 -6.06
N ILE A 409 -14.20 -12.08 -6.89
CA ILE A 409 -14.88 -10.88 -7.41
C ILE A 409 -15.43 -10.02 -6.28
N ALA A 410 -15.95 -10.65 -5.22
CA ALA A 410 -16.48 -9.97 -4.04
C ALA A 410 -15.40 -9.58 -3.00
N GLY A 411 -14.12 -9.85 -3.26
CA GLY A 411 -13.03 -9.55 -2.33
C GLY A 411 -13.01 -10.40 -1.04
N ARG A 412 -13.69 -11.57 -1.05
CA ARG A 412 -13.73 -12.50 0.10
C ARG A 412 -12.49 -13.40 0.18
N ILE A 413 -11.74 -13.54 -0.91
CA ILE A 413 -10.42 -14.19 -0.90
C ILE A 413 -9.36 -13.10 -0.68
N ALA A 414 -8.62 -13.21 0.42
CA ALA A 414 -7.65 -12.20 0.83
C ALA A 414 -6.51 -12.04 -0.20
N PRO A 415 -5.98 -10.81 -0.38
CA PRO A 415 -4.86 -10.52 -1.29
C PRO A 415 -3.62 -11.41 -1.13
N ARG A 416 -3.35 -11.91 0.08
CA ARG A 416 -2.23 -12.82 0.37
C ARG A 416 -2.24 -14.12 -0.44
N HIS A 417 -3.40 -14.51 -0.99
CA HIS A 417 -3.49 -15.67 -1.89
C HIS A 417 -2.99 -15.36 -3.31
N PHE A 418 -2.60 -14.12 -3.59
CA PHE A 418 -2.08 -13.65 -4.87
C PHE A 418 -0.70 -12.99 -4.75
N PRO A 419 0.33 -13.70 -4.23
CA PRO A 419 1.59 -13.09 -3.81
C PRO A 419 2.58 -12.85 -4.96
N VAL A 420 2.22 -13.13 -6.21
CA VAL A 420 3.13 -12.96 -7.34
C VAL A 420 3.45 -11.49 -7.54
N CYS A 421 4.73 -11.16 -7.67
CA CYS A 421 5.20 -9.81 -7.97
C CYS A 421 4.61 -9.30 -9.30
N VAL A 422 4.22 -8.02 -9.34
CA VAL A 422 3.71 -7.40 -10.58
C VAL A 422 4.77 -7.43 -11.71
N LEU A 423 6.05 -7.33 -11.36
CA LEU A 423 7.17 -7.50 -12.27
C LEU A 423 7.60 -8.96 -12.30
N GLN A 424 7.14 -9.69 -13.31
CA GLN A 424 7.43 -11.10 -13.51
C GLN A 424 7.84 -11.42 -14.95
N GLY A 425 8.70 -12.42 -15.09
CA GLY A 425 9.09 -12.97 -16.39
C GLY A 425 8.09 -14.00 -16.93
N GLY A 426 8.30 -14.43 -18.19
CA GLY A 426 7.53 -15.50 -18.80
C GLY A 426 6.12 -15.12 -19.25
N GLY A 427 5.87 -13.84 -19.61
CA GLY A 427 4.61 -13.41 -20.21
C GLY A 427 3.38 -13.51 -19.30
N GLY A 428 3.57 -13.45 -17.97
CA GLY A 428 2.46 -13.47 -17.00
C GLY A 428 1.97 -14.87 -16.58
N VAL A 429 2.71 -15.94 -16.90
CA VAL A 429 2.34 -17.32 -16.52
C VAL A 429 2.11 -17.46 -15.02
N SER A 430 2.94 -16.85 -14.17
CA SER A 430 2.77 -16.95 -12.72
C SER A 430 1.46 -16.30 -12.24
N THR A 431 1.09 -15.13 -12.78
CA THR A 431 -0.22 -14.51 -12.49
C THR A 431 -1.37 -15.41 -12.91
N HIS A 432 -1.28 -15.98 -14.11
CA HIS A 432 -2.34 -16.81 -14.65
C HIS A 432 -2.50 -18.12 -13.87
N MET A 433 -1.40 -18.80 -13.58
CA MET A 433 -1.42 -20.00 -12.75
C MET A 433 -1.85 -19.69 -11.32
N ASN A 434 -1.53 -18.51 -10.79
CA ASN A 434 -1.97 -18.12 -9.47
C ASN A 434 -3.49 -18.04 -9.35
N ILE A 435 -4.18 -17.39 -10.28
CA ILE A 435 -5.65 -17.41 -10.25
C ILE A 435 -6.19 -18.82 -10.50
N ASN A 436 -5.56 -19.63 -11.38
CA ASN A 436 -6.00 -21.01 -11.62
C ASN A 436 -5.90 -21.89 -10.37
N GLU A 437 -4.77 -21.87 -9.68
CA GLU A 437 -4.52 -22.65 -8.48
C GLU A 437 -5.44 -22.23 -7.33
N VAL A 438 -5.63 -20.92 -7.14
CA VAL A 438 -6.52 -20.39 -6.11
C VAL A 438 -7.95 -20.87 -6.32
N LEU A 439 -8.47 -20.72 -7.54
CA LEU A 439 -9.82 -21.16 -7.87
C LEU A 439 -9.96 -22.69 -7.81
N ALA A 440 -8.95 -23.45 -8.24
CA ALA A 440 -8.95 -24.90 -8.18
C ALA A 440 -8.98 -25.41 -6.73
N ASN A 441 -8.08 -24.93 -5.86
CA ASN A 441 -8.04 -25.35 -4.47
C ASN A 441 -9.33 -24.96 -3.73
N ARG A 442 -9.87 -23.76 -4.00
CA ARG A 442 -11.14 -23.35 -3.38
C ARG A 442 -12.32 -24.19 -3.89
N ALA A 443 -12.38 -24.49 -5.19
CA ALA A 443 -13.39 -25.36 -5.77
C ALA A 443 -13.30 -26.79 -5.23
N ASN A 444 -12.09 -27.33 -5.01
CA ASN A 444 -11.92 -28.63 -4.35
C ASN A 444 -12.44 -28.57 -2.92
N GLU A 445 -12.09 -27.55 -2.15
CA GLU A 445 -12.56 -27.43 -0.77
C GLU A 445 -14.10 -27.37 -0.68
N ILE A 446 -14.76 -26.69 -1.63
CA ILE A 446 -16.22 -26.68 -1.76
C ILE A 446 -16.78 -28.09 -2.05
N LEU A 447 -16.12 -28.87 -2.91
CA LEU A 447 -16.63 -30.16 -3.37
C LEU A 447 -16.23 -31.36 -2.49
N THR A 448 -15.11 -31.27 -1.79
CA THR A 448 -14.47 -32.40 -1.08
C THR A 448 -14.18 -32.10 0.38
N GLY A 449 -14.31 -30.83 0.81
CA GLY A 449 -14.00 -30.38 2.17
C GLY A 449 -12.51 -30.13 2.43
N ARG A 450 -11.64 -30.27 1.43
CA ARG A 450 -10.19 -30.02 1.57
C ARG A 450 -9.56 -29.40 0.32
N LYS A 451 -8.45 -28.70 0.50
CA LYS A 451 -7.57 -28.23 -0.59
C LYS A 451 -6.84 -29.41 -1.26
N GLY A 452 -6.39 -29.20 -2.48
CA GLY A 452 -5.77 -30.22 -3.35
C GLY A 452 -6.37 -30.19 -4.75
N TYR A 453 -5.99 -31.16 -5.57
CA TYR A 453 -6.44 -31.27 -6.97
C TYR A 453 -7.17 -32.59 -7.26
N ASP A 454 -7.83 -33.16 -6.25
CA ASP A 454 -8.51 -34.45 -6.32
C ASP A 454 -9.65 -34.46 -7.37
N ARG A 455 -10.41 -33.35 -7.47
CA ARG A 455 -11.59 -33.23 -8.34
C ARG A 455 -11.51 -32.06 -9.31
N VAL A 456 -10.83 -30.96 -8.94
CA VAL A 456 -10.65 -29.80 -9.82
C VAL A 456 -9.15 -29.55 -10.01
N HIS A 457 -8.69 -29.65 -11.25
CA HIS A 457 -7.30 -29.40 -11.62
C HIS A 457 -7.14 -27.98 -12.19
N PRO A 458 -6.11 -27.20 -11.81
CA PRO A 458 -5.92 -25.83 -12.28
C PRO A 458 -5.76 -25.74 -13.79
N ASN A 459 -5.14 -26.73 -14.44
CA ASN A 459 -4.98 -26.73 -15.89
C ASN A 459 -6.19 -27.35 -16.61
N ASP A 460 -6.62 -28.54 -16.20
CA ASP A 460 -7.57 -29.34 -16.99
C ASP A 460 -9.01 -28.86 -16.84
N HIS A 461 -9.30 -28.10 -15.78
CA HIS A 461 -10.65 -27.61 -15.49
C HIS A 461 -10.70 -26.08 -15.48
N VAL A 462 -9.88 -25.43 -14.64
CA VAL A 462 -9.93 -23.96 -14.49
C VAL A 462 -9.36 -23.25 -15.71
N ASN A 463 -8.35 -23.84 -16.37
CA ASN A 463 -7.72 -23.32 -17.58
C ASN A 463 -8.20 -24.00 -18.89
N GLN A 464 -9.28 -24.77 -18.83
CA GLN A 464 -9.78 -25.50 -20.00
C GLN A 464 -10.16 -24.54 -21.14
N ASN A 465 -9.67 -24.82 -22.36
CA ASN A 465 -9.83 -23.98 -23.56
C ASN A 465 -9.15 -22.60 -23.50
N GLN A 466 -8.11 -22.43 -22.68
CA GLN A 466 -7.43 -21.15 -22.47
C GLN A 466 -5.90 -21.26 -22.49
N SER A 467 -5.24 -20.12 -22.69
CA SER A 467 -3.80 -19.96 -22.55
C SER A 467 -3.49 -18.79 -21.63
N THR A 468 -2.26 -18.70 -21.13
CA THR A 468 -1.78 -17.48 -20.47
C THR A 468 -1.89 -16.30 -21.43
N ASN A 469 -1.45 -16.49 -22.67
CA ASN A 469 -1.22 -15.40 -23.62
C ASN A 469 -2.51 -14.65 -23.97
N ASP A 470 -3.66 -15.33 -24.01
CA ASP A 470 -4.95 -14.65 -24.22
C ASP A 470 -5.62 -14.18 -22.93
N VAL A 471 -5.54 -14.95 -21.84
CA VAL A 471 -6.21 -14.62 -20.59
C VAL A 471 -5.60 -13.42 -19.87
N VAL A 472 -4.27 -13.34 -19.74
CA VAL A 472 -3.63 -12.23 -19.00
C VAL A 472 -3.81 -10.91 -19.72
N ILE A 473 -3.73 -10.93 -21.06
CA ILE A 473 -3.95 -9.75 -21.90
C ILE A 473 -5.41 -9.32 -21.81
N ALA A 474 -6.37 -10.26 -21.94
CA ALA A 474 -7.79 -9.94 -21.80
C ALA A 474 -8.12 -9.38 -20.41
N GLY A 475 -7.59 -10.01 -19.36
CA GLY A 475 -7.83 -9.59 -17.97
C GLY A 475 -7.31 -8.20 -17.70
N PHE A 476 -6.13 -7.87 -18.23
CA PHE A 476 -5.56 -6.54 -18.07
C PHE A 476 -6.30 -5.49 -18.90
N ARG A 477 -6.69 -5.78 -20.14
CA ARG A 477 -7.51 -4.85 -20.93
C ARG A 477 -8.81 -4.52 -20.18
N LEU A 478 -9.51 -5.51 -19.63
CA LEU A 478 -10.68 -5.25 -18.79
C LEU A 478 -10.34 -4.44 -17.52
N ALA A 479 -9.24 -4.74 -16.84
CA ALA A 479 -8.81 -3.98 -15.67
C ALA A 479 -8.52 -2.52 -16.04
N MET A 480 -7.83 -2.30 -17.17
CA MET A 480 -7.45 -0.99 -17.66
C MET A 480 -8.68 -0.19 -18.08
N HIS A 481 -9.71 -0.82 -18.66
CA HIS A 481 -11.01 -0.18 -18.85
C HIS A 481 -11.55 0.40 -17.53
N LEU A 482 -11.57 -0.39 -16.45
CA LEU A 482 -12.06 0.06 -15.14
C LEU A 482 -11.20 1.19 -14.54
N GLU A 483 -9.88 1.09 -14.63
CA GLU A 483 -8.96 2.13 -14.16
C GLU A 483 -9.18 3.45 -14.95
N LEU A 484 -9.36 3.38 -16.28
CA LEU A 484 -9.66 4.55 -17.11
C LEU A 484 -11.01 5.19 -16.77
N MET A 485 -12.04 4.39 -16.50
CA MET A 485 -13.33 4.89 -16.02
C MET A 485 -13.16 5.67 -14.70
N GLY A 486 -12.41 5.10 -13.75
CA GLY A 486 -12.11 5.77 -12.47
C GLY A 486 -11.34 7.08 -12.65
N LEU A 487 -10.36 7.12 -13.56
CA LEU A 487 -9.64 8.35 -13.89
C LEU A 487 -10.55 9.41 -14.51
N MET A 488 -11.48 9.03 -15.39
CA MET A 488 -12.43 9.98 -15.96
C MET A 488 -13.31 10.62 -14.88
N ASP A 489 -13.80 9.84 -13.92
CA ASP A 489 -14.58 10.38 -12.80
C ASP A 489 -13.75 11.32 -11.90
N ALA A 490 -12.49 10.98 -11.66
CA ALA A 490 -11.56 11.85 -10.96
C ALA A 490 -11.31 13.17 -11.70
N LEU A 491 -11.15 13.12 -13.03
CA LEU A 491 -10.96 14.30 -13.87
C LEU A 491 -12.22 15.16 -13.94
N ARG A 492 -13.43 14.58 -13.92
CA ARG A 492 -14.70 15.32 -13.84
C ARG A 492 -14.78 16.16 -12.56
N THR A 493 -14.27 15.65 -11.44
CA THR A 493 -14.19 16.46 -10.20
C THR A 493 -13.35 17.73 -10.40
N LEU A 494 -12.25 17.65 -11.15
CA LEU A 494 -11.44 18.81 -11.48
C LEU A 494 -12.11 19.70 -12.54
N GLU A 495 -12.77 19.09 -13.53
CA GLU A 495 -13.57 19.77 -14.56
C GLU A 495 -14.63 20.68 -13.92
N ASP A 496 -15.41 20.16 -12.97
CA ASP A 496 -16.48 20.91 -12.28
C ASP A 496 -15.93 22.12 -11.51
N VAL A 497 -14.76 21.97 -10.89
CA VAL A 497 -14.12 23.05 -10.14
C VAL A 497 -13.56 24.11 -11.09
N LEU A 498 -12.92 23.70 -12.17
CA LEU A 498 -12.39 24.62 -13.17
C LEU A 498 -13.52 25.38 -13.88
N GLU A 499 -14.63 24.72 -14.20
CA GLU A 499 -15.80 25.37 -14.80
C GLU A 499 -16.39 26.44 -13.86
N LYS A 500 -16.53 26.14 -12.56
CA LYS A 500 -16.96 27.13 -11.57
C LYS A 500 -16.00 28.33 -11.51
N LYS A 501 -14.68 28.09 -11.50
CA LYS A 501 -13.68 29.17 -11.49
C LYS A 501 -13.66 29.97 -12.78
N THR A 502 -13.90 29.34 -13.93
CA THR A 502 -14.07 30.04 -15.20
C THR A 502 -15.24 31.04 -15.14
N GLU A 503 -16.39 30.63 -14.60
CA GLU A 503 -17.55 31.52 -14.45
C GLU A 503 -17.34 32.58 -13.36
N GLU A 504 -16.79 32.20 -12.21
CA GLU A 504 -16.49 33.10 -11.08
C GLU A 504 -15.60 34.26 -11.52
N TYR A 505 -14.62 34.00 -12.38
CA TYR A 505 -13.63 35.00 -12.82
C TYR A 505 -13.86 35.53 -14.24
N LYS A 506 -15.05 35.32 -14.82
CA LYS A 506 -15.34 35.69 -16.20
C LYS A 506 -15.08 37.17 -16.52
N ASP A 507 -15.36 38.04 -15.56
CA ASP A 507 -15.28 39.50 -15.69
C ASP A 507 -14.05 40.10 -14.96
N VAL A 508 -13.18 39.26 -14.40
CA VAL A 508 -11.97 39.72 -13.70
C VAL A 508 -10.84 39.90 -14.71
N VAL A 509 -10.49 41.15 -15.00
CA VAL A 509 -9.42 41.47 -15.96
C VAL A 509 -8.05 41.33 -15.30
N LYS A 510 -7.08 40.82 -16.06
CA LYS A 510 -5.67 40.75 -15.70
C LYS A 510 -4.76 41.02 -16.89
N LEU A 511 -3.49 41.24 -16.59
CA LEU A 511 -2.43 41.27 -17.58
C LEU A 511 -2.04 39.85 -18.03
N SER A 512 -2.07 39.58 -19.33
CA SER A 512 -1.48 38.33 -19.86
C SER A 512 0.04 38.45 -19.99
N ARG A 513 0.74 37.30 -20.02
CA ARG A 513 2.19 37.26 -20.23
C ARG A 513 2.57 36.26 -21.31
N THR A 514 3.43 36.69 -22.22
CA THR A 514 4.08 35.84 -23.23
C THR A 514 5.58 35.95 -23.07
N CYS A 515 6.31 34.83 -23.04
CA CYS A 515 7.74 34.81 -22.72
C CYS A 515 8.05 35.43 -21.33
N LEU A 516 7.12 35.34 -20.38
CA LEU A 516 7.15 36.02 -19.08
C LEU A 516 7.25 37.56 -19.15
N GLN A 517 6.92 38.15 -20.30
CA GLN A 517 6.84 39.60 -20.48
C GLN A 517 5.39 40.04 -20.59
N ASP A 518 5.12 41.28 -20.18
CA ASP A 518 3.80 41.90 -20.21
C ASP A 518 3.23 41.92 -21.64
N ALA A 519 2.02 41.43 -21.80
CA ALA A 519 1.28 41.42 -23.06
C ALA A 519 -0.02 42.22 -22.92
N VAL A 520 -1.07 41.84 -23.65
CA VAL A 520 -2.36 42.55 -23.64
C VAL A 520 -3.28 42.03 -22.51
N PRO A 521 -4.29 42.79 -22.08
CA PRO A 521 -5.27 42.30 -21.10
C PRO A 521 -6.05 41.06 -21.57
N ILE A 522 -6.38 40.19 -20.63
CA ILE A 522 -7.33 39.07 -20.76
C ILE A 522 -8.20 39.01 -19.50
N THR A 523 -9.26 38.20 -19.49
CA THR A 523 -9.94 37.86 -18.23
C THR A 523 -9.36 36.60 -17.60
N LEU A 524 -9.39 36.51 -16.27
CA LEU A 524 -9.04 35.28 -15.57
C LEU A 524 -9.98 34.14 -15.95
N GLY A 525 -11.25 34.42 -16.26
CA GLY A 525 -12.17 33.43 -16.81
C GLY A 525 -11.66 32.84 -18.13
N GLN A 526 -11.14 33.68 -19.04
CA GLN A 526 -10.49 33.21 -20.28
C GLN A 526 -9.28 32.31 -19.96
N GLU A 527 -8.43 32.69 -19.01
CA GLU A 527 -7.27 31.88 -18.59
C GLU A 527 -7.68 30.52 -17.99
N PHE A 528 -8.66 30.49 -17.08
CA PHE A 528 -9.19 29.26 -16.49
C PHE A 528 -9.92 28.38 -17.52
N SER A 529 -10.59 28.99 -18.51
CA SER A 529 -11.20 28.23 -19.61
C SER A 529 -10.15 27.47 -20.43
N ALA A 530 -8.94 28.03 -20.55
CA ALA A 530 -7.81 27.40 -21.22
C ALA A 530 -7.23 26.23 -20.39
N TYR A 531 -7.38 26.24 -19.07
CA TYR A 531 -7.07 25.09 -18.20
C TYR A 531 -8.14 23.99 -18.27
N LEU A 532 -9.41 24.36 -18.39
CA LEU A 532 -10.54 23.45 -18.51
C LEU A 532 -10.55 22.67 -19.83
N ALA A 533 -10.24 23.34 -20.94
CA ALA A 533 -10.36 22.75 -22.28
C ALA A 533 -9.51 21.46 -22.50
N PRO A 534 -8.24 21.38 -22.07
CA PRO A 534 -7.46 20.14 -22.11
C PRO A 534 -8.11 18.98 -21.35
N ILE A 535 -8.67 19.23 -20.16
CA ILE A 535 -9.32 18.18 -19.34
C ILE A 535 -10.51 17.57 -20.09
N ARG A 536 -11.38 18.42 -20.65
CA ARG A 536 -12.52 17.99 -21.49
C ARG A 536 -12.10 17.18 -22.71
N ARG A 537 -11.04 17.60 -23.39
CA ARG A 537 -10.49 16.85 -24.54
C ARG A 537 -9.97 15.48 -24.10
N SER A 538 -9.24 15.44 -22.98
CA SER A 538 -8.68 14.21 -22.45
C SER A 538 -9.74 13.21 -22.02
N ILE A 539 -10.81 13.63 -21.34
CA ILE A 539 -11.92 12.73 -20.95
C ILE A 539 -12.52 12.02 -22.18
N ARG A 540 -12.74 12.74 -23.29
CA ARG A 540 -13.23 12.12 -24.54
C ARG A 540 -12.27 11.11 -25.15
N LEU A 541 -10.96 11.35 -25.04
CA LEU A 541 -9.95 10.41 -25.51
C LEU A 541 -9.87 9.17 -24.62
N LEU A 542 -9.91 9.36 -23.30
CA LEU A 542 -9.94 8.24 -22.34
C LEU A 542 -11.15 7.35 -22.58
N ASP A 543 -12.34 7.92 -22.82
CA ASP A 543 -13.57 7.16 -23.11
C ASP A 543 -13.40 6.29 -24.36
N LYS A 544 -12.86 6.86 -25.45
CA LYS A 544 -12.53 6.12 -26.67
C LYS A 544 -11.60 4.92 -26.39
N TYR A 545 -10.53 5.11 -25.61
CA TYR A 545 -9.57 4.04 -25.34
C TYR A 545 -10.08 3.03 -24.31
N ALA A 546 -10.93 3.45 -23.37
CA ALA A 546 -11.63 2.56 -22.46
C ALA A 546 -12.54 1.61 -23.26
N ILE A 547 -13.26 2.09 -24.27
CA ILE A 547 -14.04 1.23 -25.18
C ILE A 547 -13.10 0.29 -25.95
N GLY A 548 -11.96 0.77 -26.46
CA GLY A 548 -10.97 -0.07 -27.14
C GLY A 548 -10.43 -1.22 -26.28
N CYS A 549 -10.41 -1.07 -24.96
CA CYS A 549 -10.03 -2.13 -24.04
C CYS A 549 -11.06 -3.29 -23.95
N LEU A 550 -12.28 -3.12 -24.47
CA LEU A 550 -13.32 -4.15 -24.44
C LEU A 550 -13.24 -5.15 -25.60
N GLU A 551 -12.32 -4.96 -26.55
CA GLU A 551 -11.98 -5.95 -27.57
C GLU A 551 -10.94 -6.94 -27.02
N LEU A 552 -11.28 -8.22 -26.88
CA LEU A 552 -10.48 -9.21 -26.14
C LEU A 552 -9.88 -10.28 -27.08
N PRO A 553 -8.66 -10.76 -26.80
CA PRO A 553 -8.01 -11.83 -27.57
C PRO A 553 -8.46 -13.25 -27.18
N LEU A 554 -9.52 -13.41 -26.39
CA LEU A 554 -9.90 -14.72 -25.85
C LEU A 554 -10.27 -15.71 -26.97
N GLY A 555 -9.64 -16.88 -26.93
CA GLY A 555 -9.71 -17.90 -27.98
C GLY A 555 -8.51 -17.89 -28.92
N ALA A 556 -7.54 -16.98 -28.74
CA ALA A 556 -6.27 -17.01 -29.45
C ALA A 556 -5.37 -18.16 -28.99
N THR A 557 -5.57 -18.63 -27.75
CA THR A 557 -4.73 -19.62 -27.06
C THR A 557 -3.25 -19.26 -27.10
N ALA A 558 -2.39 -20.13 -27.62
CA ALA A 558 -0.94 -19.95 -27.50
C ALA A 558 -0.44 -18.79 -28.38
N VAL A 559 -0.90 -18.69 -29.62
CA VAL A 559 -0.29 -17.80 -30.63
C VAL A 559 -1.27 -17.12 -31.59
N GLY A 560 -2.59 -17.28 -31.40
CA GLY A 560 -3.61 -16.68 -32.28
C GLY A 560 -4.42 -17.68 -33.11
N THR A 561 -3.97 -18.92 -33.21
CA THR A 561 -4.63 -19.96 -34.05
C THR A 561 -5.89 -20.54 -33.41
N GLY A 562 -6.06 -20.40 -32.09
CA GLY A 562 -7.12 -21.08 -31.35
C GLY A 562 -6.91 -22.60 -31.24
N LEU A 563 -5.66 -23.08 -31.40
CA LEU A 563 -5.33 -24.48 -31.16
C LEU A 563 -5.75 -24.88 -29.74
N GLY A 564 -6.47 -25.99 -29.62
CA GLY A 564 -6.99 -26.49 -28.34
C GLY A 564 -8.37 -25.95 -27.94
N VAL A 565 -8.96 -25.03 -28.71
CA VAL A 565 -10.32 -24.54 -28.46
C VAL A 565 -11.37 -25.53 -28.98
N SER A 566 -12.25 -25.97 -28.09
CA SER A 566 -13.35 -26.88 -28.38
C SER A 566 -14.45 -26.23 -29.21
N ALA A 567 -15.12 -27.02 -30.04
CA ALA A 567 -16.25 -26.54 -30.85
C ALA A 567 -17.34 -25.94 -29.96
N GLY A 568 -17.85 -24.76 -30.34
CA GLY A 568 -18.89 -24.05 -29.60
C GLY A 568 -18.42 -23.21 -28.41
N TYR A 569 -17.19 -23.39 -27.91
CA TYR A 569 -16.68 -22.65 -26.74
C TYR A 569 -16.77 -21.14 -26.91
N ILE A 570 -16.24 -20.59 -28.01
CA ILE A 570 -16.23 -19.14 -28.26
C ILE A 570 -17.64 -18.57 -28.39
N ALA A 571 -18.57 -19.34 -28.96
CA ALA A 571 -19.97 -18.92 -29.11
C ALA A 571 -20.70 -18.81 -27.76
N ARG A 572 -20.23 -19.52 -26.72
CA ARG A 572 -20.76 -19.42 -25.35
C ARG A 572 -19.97 -18.46 -24.48
N LEU A 573 -18.65 -18.37 -24.68
CA LEU A 573 -17.76 -17.54 -23.86
C LEU A 573 -18.14 -16.06 -23.88
N TYR A 574 -18.30 -15.46 -25.07
CA TYR A 574 -18.56 -14.02 -25.15
C TYR A 574 -19.92 -13.59 -24.58
N PRO A 575 -21.04 -14.29 -24.83
CA PRO A 575 -22.29 -14.03 -24.12
C PRO A 575 -22.13 -14.13 -22.59
N ASN A 576 -21.48 -15.19 -22.10
CA ASN A 576 -21.24 -15.36 -20.67
C ASN A 576 -20.34 -14.27 -20.09
N LEU A 577 -19.38 -13.75 -20.85
CA LEU A 577 -18.56 -12.62 -20.42
C LEU A 577 -19.39 -11.34 -20.28
N VAL A 578 -20.28 -11.06 -21.23
CA VAL A 578 -21.20 -9.92 -21.13
C VAL A 578 -22.06 -10.03 -19.87
N ASP A 579 -22.64 -11.20 -19.63
CA ASP A 579 -23.50 -11.44 -18.46
C ASP A 579 -22.73 -11.34 -17.13
N VAL A 580 -21.51 -11.88 -17.07
CA VAL A 580 -20.68 -11.87 -15.84
C VAL A 580 -20.09 -10.50 -15.56
N THR A 581 -19.62 -9.80 -16.59
CA THR A 581 -18.92 -8.51 -16.42
C THR A 581 -19.87 -7.31 -16.38
N GLY A 582 -21.04 -7.42 -17.02
CA GLY A 582 -21.91 -6.30 -17.32
C GLY A 582 -21.37 -5.35 -18.39
N LEU A 583 -20.32 -5.74 -19.11
CA LEU A 583 -19.63 -4.93 -20.12
C LEU A 583 -19.88 -5.46 -21.53
N GLY A 584 -19.99 -4.55 -22.50
CA GLY A 584 -20.13 -4.89 -23.92
C GLY A 584 -18.82 -5.36 -24.55
N VAL A 585 -18.36 -6.56 -24.18
CA VAL A 585 -17.09 -7.13 -24.67
C VAL A 585 -17.24 -7.71 -26.07
N LEU A 586 -16.17 -7.58 -26.87
CA LEU A 586 -16.12 -8.05 -28.25
C LEU A 586 -14.91 -8.94 -28.47
N LYS A 587 -15.04 -9.90 -29.38
CA LYS A 587 -13.90 -10.70 -29.83
C LYS A 587 -13.03 -9.88 -30.77
N SER A 588 -11.72 -9.94 -30.56
CA SER A 588 -10.77 -9.32 -31.49
C SER A 588 -10.94 -9.87 -32.90
N SER A 589 -10.95 -8.95 -33.86
CA SER A 589 -11.02 -9.27 -35.29
C SER A 589 -9.78 -10.02 -35.80
N ASN A 590 -8.62 -9.79 -35.18
CA ASN A 590 -7.37 -10.49 -35.47
C ASN A 590 -6.65 -10.91 -34.17
N LEU A 591 -6.72 -12.21 -33.88
CA LEU A 591 -6.16 -12.79 -32.67
C LEU A 591 -4.62 -12.78 -32.64
N PHE A 592 -3.95 -12.81 -33.79
CA PHE A 592 -2.48 -12.74 -33.85
C PHE A 592 -2.00 -11.33 -33.50
N ASP A 593 -2.66 -10.32 -34.09
CA ASP A 593 -2.40 -8.91 -33.83
C ASP A 593 -2.54 -8.58 -32.34
N SER A 594 -3.64 -9.03 -31.71
CA SER A 594 -3.92 -8.74 -30.31
C SER A 594 -2.98 -9.38 -29.29
N LEU A 595 -2.14 -10.35 -29.70
CA LEU A 595 -1.07 -10.91 -28.86
C LEU A 595 0.27 -10.21 -29.10
N GLN A 596 0.50 -9.71 -30.31
CA GLN A 596 1.78 -9.17 -30.76
C GLN A 596 1.91 -7.66 -30.49
N ASN A 597 0.85 -6.92 -30.79
CA ASN A 597 0.90 -5.46 -30.88
C ASN A 597 0.32 -4.81 -29.62
N GLY A 598 0.98 -3.76 -29.15
CA GLY A 598 0.62 -2.99 -27.96
C GLY A 598 0.32 -1.51 -28.24
N ASP A 599 -0.06 -1.15 -29.47
CA ASP A 599 -0.27 0.23 -29.90
C ASP A 599 -1.39 0.93 -29.12
N LEU A 600 -2.45 0.20 -28.73
CA LEU A 600 -3.48 0.69 -27.81
C LEU A 600 -2.87 1.17 -26.48
N PHE A 601 -1.90 0.43 -25.94
CA PHE A 601 -1.23 0.80 -24.69
C PHE A 601 -0.35 2.05 -24.84
N ILE A 602 0.30 2.23 -26.01
CA ILE A 602 1.01 3.48 -26.33
C ILE A 602 0.03 4.65 -26.40
N GLN A 603 -1.13 4.48 -27.04
CA GLN A 603 -2.15 5.52 -27.17
C GLN A 603 -2.72 5.94 -25.80
N ILE A 604 -2.99 4.96 -24.93
CA ILE A 604 -3.39 5.22 -23.55
C ILE A 604 -2.27 5.96 -22.82
N SER A 605 -1.04 5.45 -22.84
CA SER A 605 0.12 6.06 -22.19
C SER A 605 0.35 7.51 -22.62
N SER A 606 0.29 7.76 -23.94
CA SER A 606 0.44 9.10 -24.51
C SER A 606 -0.66 10.07 -24.05
N THR A 607 -1.88 9.56 -23.87
CA THR A 607 -3.00 10.34 -23.35
C THR A 607 -2.81 10.66 -21.87
N LEU A 608 -2.37 9.69 -21.06
CA LEU A 608 -1.99 9.91 -19.65
C LEU A 608 -0.87 10.95 -19.53
N LYS A 609 0.18 10.84 -20.35
CA LYS A 609 1.25 11.85 -20.46
C LYS A 609 0.68 13.23 -20.81
N SER A 610 -0.20 13.33 -21.81
CA SER A 610 -0.80 14.61 -22.20
C SER A 610 -1.64 15.24 -21.09
N ILE A 611 -2.36 14.43 -20.31
CA ILE A 611 -3.09 14.90 -19.12
C ILE A 611 -2.10 15.43 -18.10
N ALA A 612 -1.09 14.63 -17.77
CA ALA A 612 -0.12 14.95 -16.74
C ALA A 612 0.67 16.23 -17.06
N THR A 613 1.11 16.41 -18.30
CA THR A 613 1.82 17.63 -18.73
C THR A 613 0.91 18.86 -18.75
N SER A 614 -0.37 18.71 -19.10
CA SER A 614 -1.34 19.81 -19.03
C SER A 614 -1.57 20.26 -17.57
N LEU A 615 -1.74 19.30 -16.66
CA LEU A 615 -1.86 19.58 -15.23
C LEU A 615 -0.59 20.18 -14.64
N SER A 616 0.59 19.72 -15.07
CA SER A 616 1.89 20.27 -14.67
C SER A 616 2.08 21.71 -15.17
N LYS A 617 1.64 22.02 -16.39
CA LYS A 617 1.64 23.39 -16.92
C LYS A 617 0.75 24.28 -16.06
N MET A 618 -0.50 23.87 -15.80
CA MET A 618 -1.41 24.62 -14.92
C MET A 618 -0.81 24.82 -13.52
N ALA A 619 -0.25 23.77 -12.92
CA ALA A 619 0.42 23.87 -11.62
C ALA A 619 1.59 24.87 -11.64
N THR A 620 2.37 24.89 -12.72
CA THR A 620 3.48 25.84 -12.89
C THR A 620 2.97 27.27 -12.99
N ASP A 621 1.92 27.51 -13.78
CA ASP A 621 1.30 28.83 -13.87
C ASP A 621 0.82 29.30 -12.50
N LEU A 622 0.07 28.46 -11.77
CA LEU A 622 -0.44 28.81 -10.44
C LEU A 622 0.67 29.17 -9.46
N ARG A 623 1.82 28.49 -9.52
CA ARG A 623 3.00 28.81 -8.69
C ARG A 623 3.59 30.17 -9.05
N ILE A 624 3.64 30.52 -10.33
CA ILE A 624 4.13 31.82 -10.80
C ILE A 624 3.15 32.92 -10.39
N LEU A 625 1.86 32.72 -10.65
CA LEU A 625 0.79 33.68 -10.36
C LEU A 625 0.55 33.89 -8.86
N SER A 626 1.05 33.00 -8.00
CA SER A 626 0.97 33.12 -6.54
C SER A 626 2.30 33.45 -5.86
N SER A 627 3.28 33.99 -6.61
CA SER A 627 4.62 34.24 -6.08
C SER A 627 4.72 35.57 -5.33
N GLY A 628 4.69 35.52 -4.00
CA GLY A 628 4.76 36.72 -3.14
C GLY A 628 3.42 37.47 -3.10
N ASP A 629 3.47 38.81 -3.12
CA ASP A 629 2.27 39.66 -3.27
C ASP A 629 1.85 39.65 -4.75
N ALA A 630 1.03 38.67 -5.12
CA ALA A 630 0.75 38.34 -6.51
C ALA A 630 -0.75 38.38 -6.85
N GLU A 631 -1.05 38.12 -8.13
CA GLU A 631 -2.42 38.09 -8.66
C GLU A 631 -3.32 37.07 -7.94
N LEU A 632 -2.75 35.93 -7.55
CA LEU A 632 -3.46 34.82 -6.92
C LEU A 632 -2.93 34.50 -5.53
N ARG A 633 -3.84 34.10 -4.64
CA ARG A 633 -3.54 33.45 -3.36
C ARG A 633 -4.04 32.02 -3.40
N LEU A 634 -3.14 31.06 -3.16
CA LEU A 634 -3.49 29.64 -3.09
C LEU A 634 -3.79 29.24 -1.63
N PRO A 635 -4.65 28.23 -1.39
CA PRO A 635 -4.93 27.74 -0.04
C PRO A 635 -3.68 27.33 0.74
N ALA A 636 -3.59 27.79 2.00
CA ALA A 636 -2.52 27.41 2.91
C ALA A 636 -2.80 26.04 3.55
N VAL A 637 -2.25 24.97 2.96
CA VAL A 637 -2.51 23.58 3.40
C VAL A 637 -1.46 23.01 4.37
N GLN A 638 -0.31 23.66 4.50
CA GLN A 638 0.73 23.34 5.49
C GLN A 638 1.71 24.51 5.68
N ALA A 639 2.46 24.49 6.78
CA ALA A 639 3.59 25.40 6.96
C ALA A 639 4.67 25.14 5.90
N GLY A 640 5.16 26.20 5.26
CA GLY A 640 6.10 26.14 4.13
C GLY A 640 7.58 26.17 4.53
N SER A 641 7.91 26.45 5.79
CA SER A 641 9.29 26.42 6.28
C SER A 641 9.35 26.11 7.76
N SER A 642 10.29 25.26 8.15
CA SER A 642 10.63 25.02 9.56
C SER A 642 11.36 26.21 10.20
N PHE A 643 11.92 27.12 9.40
CA PHE A 643 12.75 28.24 9.88
C PHE A 643 12.10 29.61 9.71
N MET A 644 11.32 29.83 8.64
CA MET A 644 10.65 31.11 8.36
C MET A 644 9.18 31.08 8.82
N PRO A 645 8.84 31.67 9.98
CA PRO A 645 7.47 31.66 10.48
C PRO A 645 6.53 32.38 9.50
N GLY A 646 5.36 31.79 9.26
CA GLY A 646 4.34 32.37 8.37
C GLY A 646 4.54 32.11 6.88
N LYS A 647 5.67 31.55 6.44
CA LYS A 647 5.86 31.18 5.03
C LYS A 647 4.93 30.02 4.65
N VAL A 648 4.19 30.16 3.55
CA VAL A 648 3.34 29.12 2.95
C VAL A 648 3.85 28.83 1.53
N ASN A 649 4.01 27.55 1.18
CA ASN A 649 4.47 27.13 -0.15
C ASN A 649 3.32 26.50 -0.97
N PRO A 650 3.38 26.57 -2.31
CA PRO A 650 2.39 25.96 -3.20
C PRO A 650 2.60 24.44 -3.38
N VAL A 651 2.53 23.69 -2.27
CA VAL A 651 2.92 22.27 -2.23
C VAL A 651 2.04 21.34 -3.07
N ILE A 652 0.76 21.69 -3.29
CA ILE A 652 -0.14 20.88 -4.12
C ILE A 652 0.22 21.01 -5.61
N PRO A 653 0.42 22.22 -6.17
CA PRO A 653 1.04 22.37 -7.49
C PRO A 653 2.38 21.63 -7.64
N GLU A 654 3.26 21.70 -6.64
CA GLU A 654 4.56 20.99 -6.67
C GLU A 654 4.40 19.46 -6.75
N LEU A 655 3.42 18.89 -6.03
CA LEU A 655 3.06 17.48 -6.16
C LEU A 655 2.60 17.14 -7.58
N MET A 656 1.75 17.98 -8.19
CA MET A 656 1.29 17.77 -9.57
C MET A 656 2.43 17.77 -10.58
N ASN A 657 3.43 18.64 -10.40
CA ASN A 657 4.62 18.65 -11.25
C ASN A 657 5.40 17.33 -11.13
N GLN A 658 5.63 16.84 -9.91
CA GLN A 658 6.35 15.57 -9.66
C GLN A 658 5.63 14.37 -10.27
N ILE A 659 4.31 14.28 -10.12
CA ILE A 659 3.49 13.23 -10.72
C ILE A 659 3.64 13.25 -12.25
N ALA A 660 3.64 14.43 -12.86
CA ALA A 660 3.81 14.53 -14.30
C ALA A 660 5.18 14.02 -14.78
N TYR A 661 6.25 14.25 -14.01
CA TYR A 661 7.57 13.71 -14.33
C TYR A 661 7.58 12.18 -14.29
N LEU A 662 6.96 11.59 -13.26
CA LEU A 662 6.82 10.13 -13.15
C LEU A 662 6.00 9.53 -14.30
N VAL A 663 4.85 10.14 -14.64
CA VAL A 663 4.01 9.68 -15.76
C VAL A 663 4.77 9.75 -17.09
N CYS A 664 5.55 10.80 -17.33
CA CYS A 664 6.41 10.88 -18.51
C CYS A 664 7.50 9.79 -18.52
N GLY A 665 8.09 9.46 -17.38
CA GLY A 665 9.04 8.34 -17.27
C GLY A 665 8.38 7.00 -17.60
N ASN A 666 7.20 6.76 -17.03
CA ASN A 666 6.39 5.57 -17.31
C ASN A 666 6.00 5.46 -18.79
N ASP A 667 5.74 6.58 -19.47
CA ASP A 667 5.45 6.58 -20.91
C ASP A 667 6.63 6.10 -21.76
N VAL A 668 7.86 6.48 -21.38
CA VAL A 668 9.06 5.95 -22.02
C VAL A 668 9.18 4.45 -21.78
N THR A 669 8.94 3.99 -20.54
CA THR A 669 8.95 2.55 -20.21
C THR A 669 7.93 1.77 -21.05
N VAL A 670 6.68 2.26 -21.16
CA VAL A 670 5.65 1.62 -21.99
C VAL A 670 6.07 1.59 -23.45
N THR A 671 6.62 2.69 -23.97
CA THR A 671 7.09 2.77 -25.36
C THR A 671 8.15 1.71 -25.66
N MET A 672 9.16 1.59 -24.80
CA MET A 672 10.23 0.60 -24.98
C MET A 672 9.72 -0.83 -24.84
N ALA A 673 8.82 -1.09 -23.89
CA ALA A 673 8.27 -2.43 -23.69
C ALA A 673 7.34 -2.88 -24.83
N VAL A 674 6.60 -1.94 -25.45
CA VAL A 674 5.78 -2.24 -26.62
C VAL A 674 6.66 -2.50 -27.85
N GLU A 675 7.70 -1.69 -28.07
CA GLU A 675 8.66 -1.89 -29.17
C GLU A 675 9.39 -3.23 -29.07
N GLY A 676 9.76 -3.65 -27.86
CA GLY A 676 10.45 -4.92 -27.62
C GLY A 676 9.62 -6.18 -27.84
N GLY A 677 8.40 -6.10 -28.38
CA GLY A 677 7.60 -7.29 -28.69
C GLY A 677 8.30 -8.26 -29.65
N GLU A 678 8.17 -9.57 -29.41
CA GLU A 678 8.96 -10.59 -30.10
C GLU A 678 8.06 -11.56 -30.88
N LEU A 679 8.21 -11.59 -32.20
CA LEU A 679 7.51 -12.52 -33.10
C LEU A 679 5.99 -12.55 -32.87
N ASN A 680 5.48 -13.58 -32.18
CA ASN A 680 4.06 -13.85 -32.03
C ASN A 680 3.46 -13.43 -30.68
N LEU A 681 4.23 -12.80 -29.79
CA LEU A 681 3.77 -12.36 -28.47
C LEU A 681 4.61 -11.19 -27.94
N ASN A 682 3.96 -10.18 -27.36
CA ASN A 682 4.67 -9.23 -26.50
C ASN A 682 4.80 -9.79 -25.07
N VAL A 683 6.01 -10.22 -24.70
CA VAL A 683 6.31 -10.82 -23.39
C VAL A 683 6.51 -9.78 -22.27
N TRP A 684 6.63 -8.49 -22.60
CA TRP A 684 6.91 -7.39 -21.68
C TRP A 684 5.66 -6.82 -21.00
N TYR A 685 4.54 -7.54 -21.10
CA TYR A 685 3.24 -7.11 -20.63
C TYR A 685 3.20 -6.71 -19.14
N SER A 686 3.98 -7.37 -18.30
CA SER A 686 4.08 -7.08 -16.86
C SER A 686 4.50 -5.63 -16.59
N VAL A 687 5.53 -5.13 -17.28
CA VAL A 687 6.03 -3.76 -17.08
C VAL A 687 5.13 -2.72 -17.75
N ILE A 688 4.54 -3.05 -18.91
CA ILE A 688 3.51 -2.22 -19.56
C ILE A 688 2.35 -2.00 -18.59
N ALA A 689 1.85 -3.09 -18.00
CA ALA A 689 0.73 -3.06 -17.08
C ALA A 689 1.04 -2.21 -15.85
N LYS A 690 2.22 -2.41 -15.24
CA LYS A 690 2.63 -1.68 -14.03
C LYS A 690 2.72 -0.18 -14.28
N SER A 691 3.38 0.23 -15.37
CA SER A 691 3.57 1.64 -15.69
C SER A 691 2.26 2.35 -16.05
N LEU A 692 1.33 1.67 -16.73
CA LEU A 692 0.01 2.22 -17.05
C LEU A 692 -0.87 2.37 -15.81
N VAL A 693 -0.98 1.32 -14.99
CA VAL A 693 -1.82 1.32 -13.79
C VAL A 693 -1.31 2.35 -12.79
N GLU A 694 0.00 2.41 -12.56
CA GLU A 694 0.59 3.43 -11.69
C GLU A 694 0.28 4.85 -12.19
N SER A 695 0.51 5.12 -13.48
CA SER A 695 0.24 6.44 -14.06
C SER A 695 -1.24 6.82 -13.95
N CYS A 696 -2.14 5.87 -14.21
CA CYS A 696 -3.57 6.06 -14.11
C CYS A 696 -3.99 6.37 -12.67
N ARG A 697 -3.53 5.57 -11.70
CA ARG A 697 -3.85 5.74 -10.27
C ARG A 697 -3.26 7.02 -9.69
N LEU A 698 -2.03 7.38 -10.04
CA LEU A 698 -1.42 8.64 -9.62
C LEU A 698 -2.27 9.83 -10.06
N LEU A 699 -2.69 9.86 -11.34
CA LEU A 699 -3.55 10.92 -11.86
C LEU A 699 -4.95 10.90 -11.23
N ALA A 700 -5.56 9.72 -11.07
CA ALA A 700 -6.89 9.56 -10.49
C ALA A 700 -6.95 10.01 -9.02
N ASN A 701 -5.88 9.77 -8.25
CA ASN A 701 -5.78 10.22 -6.86
C ASN A 701 -5.44 11.71 -6.77
N ALA A 702 -4.61 12.22 -7.68
CA ALA A 702 -4.11 13.59 -7.60
C ALA A 702 -5.07 14.64 -8.17
N ALA A 703 -5.82 14.35 -9.23
CA ALA A 703 -6.74 15.32 -9.83
C ALA A 703 -7.81 15.84 -8.85
N PRO A 704 -8.51 14.99 -8.07
CA PRO A 704 -9.48 15.45 -7.08
C PRO A 704 -8.82 16.16 -5.89
N LEU A 705 -7.60 15.75 -5.51
CA LEU A 705 -6.81 16.42 -4.48
C LEU A 705 -6.45 17.84 -4.92
N PHE A 706 -5.98 17.99 -6.16
CA PHE A 706 -5.62 19.28 -6.75
C PHE A 706 -6.82 20.20 -6.88
N ALA A 707 -7.95 19.66 -7.35
CA ALA A 707 -9.22 20.37 -7.43
C ALA A 707 -9.64 20.93 -6.06
N ARG A 708 -9.70 20.08 -5.03
CA ARG A 708 -10.23 20.45 -3.71
C ARG A 708 -9.28 21.28 -2.86
N ARG A 709 -7.98 20.94 -2.85
CA ARG A 709 -6.99 21.54 -1.95
C ARG A 709 -6.22 22.71 -2.56
N CYS A 710 -6.42 22.99 -3.85
CA CYS A 710 -5.79 24.12 -4.52
C CYS A 710 -6.81 24.91 -5.32
N VAL A 711 -7.30 24.37 -6.44
CA VAL A 711 -8.06 25.14 -7.45
C VAL A 711 -9.35 25.74 -6.88
N ALA A 712 -10.10 24.98 -6.08
CA ALA A 712 -11.37 25.42 -5.52
C ALA A 712 -11.23 26.63 -4.58
N GLY A 713 -10.11 26.73 -3.85
CA GLY A 713 -9.86 27.78 -2.87
C GLY A 713 -8.93 28.89 -3.37
N ILE A 714 -8.69 28.99 -4.68
CA ILE A 714 -7.97 30.13 -5.24
C ILE A 714 -8.75 31.41 -4.92
N GLU A 715 -8.04 32.41 -4.42
CA GLU A 715 -8.52 33.77 -4.25
C GLU A 715 -7.72 34.69 -5.19
N VAL A 716 -8.40 35.70 -5.73
CA VAL A 716 -7.81 36.66 -6.68
C VAL A 716 -7.68 38.03 -6.02
N ASP A 717 -6.55 38.69 -6.23
CA ASP A 717 -6.41 40.12 -5.92
C ASP A 717 -6.82 40.95 -7.14
N GLU A 718 -8.13 41.21 -7.27
CA GLU A 718 -8.69 41.91 -8.44
C GLU A 718 -8.11 43.32 -8.63
N ALA A 719 -7.71 43.98 -7.54
CA ALA A 719 -7.12 45.31 -7.59
C ALA A 719 -5.75 45.26 -8.27
N ILE A 720 -4.89 44.32 -7.87
CA ILE A 720 -3.58 44.10 -8.52
C ILE A 720 -3.76 43.70 -9.98
N CYS A 721 -4.67 42.76 -10.26
CA CYS A 721 -4.92 42.30 -11.63
C CYS A 721 -5.35 43.46 -12.55
N ARG A 722 -6.29 44.30 -12.08
CA ARG A 722 -6.76 45.47 -12.80
C ARG A 722 -5.67 46.53 -12.97
N GLU A 723 -4.94 46.86 -11.92
CA GLU A 723 -3.85 47.84 -11.98
C GLU A 723 -2.80 47.43 -13.03
N GLN A 724 -2.42 46.16 -13.07
CA GLN A 724 -1.46 45.65 -14.06
C GLN A 724 -2.02 45.72 -15.49
N ALA A 725 -3.30 45.40 -15.68
CA ALA A 725 -3.95 45.46 -16.97
C ALA A 725 -4.10 46.90 -17.50
N GLU A 726 -4.33 47.88 -16.62
CA GLU A 726 -4.43 49.30 -16.97
C GLU A 726 -3.07 49.93 -17.31
N ASN A 727 -2.00 49.44 -16.69
CA ASN A 727 -0.67 50.05 -16.78
C ASN A 727 0.32 49.35 -17.73
N THR A 728 -0.06 48.22 -18.34
CA THR A 728 0.82 47.56 -19.33
C THR A 728 1.14 48.48 -20.50
N LEU A 729 2.40 48.49 -20.93
CA LEU A 729 2.82 49.27 -22.11
C LEU A 729 2.40 48.61 -23.42
N SER A 730 2.04 47.33 -23.39
CA SER A 730 1.72 46.53 -24.58
C SER A 730 0.39 46.91 -25.22
N VAL A 731 -0.47 47.65 -24.52
CA VAL A 731 -1.68 48.26 -25.10
C VAL A 731 -1.37 49.46 -26.00
N SER A 732 -0.09 49.88 -26.13
CA SER A 732 0.36 50.79 -27.19
C SER A 732 0.04 50.29 -28.60
N SER A 733 -0.19 48.98 -28.75
CA SER A 733 -0.74 48.38 -29.97
C SER A 733 -2.06 49.01 -30.42
N VAL A 734 -2.91 49.49 -29.52
CA VAL A 734 -4.13 50.26 -29.85
C VAL A 734 -3.76 51.56 -30.57
N ILE A 735 -2.75 52.28 -30.08
CA ILE A 735 -2.22 53.48 -30.75
C ILE A 735 -1.61 53.12 -32.10
N SER A 736 -0.84 52.03 -32.18
CA SER A 736 -0.27 51.58 -33.45
C SER A 736 -1.34 51.27 -34.48
N ASN A 737 -2.47 50.70 -34.07
CA ASN A 737 -3.59 50.40 -34.94
C ASN A 737 -4.27 51.68 -35.47
N LEU A 738 -4.48 52.67 -34.60
CA LEU A 738 -5.18 53.92 -34.94
C LEU A 738 -4.30 54.94 -35.69
N PHE A 739 -3.01 55.02 -35.35
CA PHE A 739 -2.12 56.10 -35.78
C PHE A 739 -0.81 55.62 -36.43
N GLY A 740 -0.62 54.31 -36.59
CA GLY A 740 0.59 53.72 -37.16
C GLY A 740 1.66 53.35 -36.12
N TYR A 741 2.52 52.40 -36.50
CA TYR A 741 3.50 51.78 -35.60
C TYR A 741 4.44 52.79 -34.91
N GLU A 742 5.01 53.73 -35.66
CA GLU A 742 5.94 54.75 -35.14
C GLU A 742 5.30 55.60 -34.03
N LYS A 743 4.00 55.93 -34.16
CA LYS A 743 3.27 56.64 -33.11
C LYS A 743 3.05 55.78 -31.86
N GLY A 744 2.81 54.48 -32.02
CA GLY A 744 2.76 53.56 -30.89
C GLY A 744 4.10 53.47 -30.14
N VAL A 745 5.22 53.44 -30.87
CA VAL A 745 6.57 53.46 -30.29
C VAL A 745 6.84 54.76 -29.53
N GLU A 746 6.48 55.90 -30.10
CA GLU A 746 6.61 57.21 -29.45
C GLU A 746 5.81 57.28 -28.14
N VAL A 747 4.53 56.89 -28.18
CA VAL A 747 3.66 56.87 -26.99
C VAL A 747 4.20 55.90 -25.93
N SER A 748 4.60 54.69 -26.32
CA SER A 748 5.18 53.71 -25.39
C SER A 748 6.49 54.20 -24.77
N GLY A 749 7.34 54.86 -25.56
CA GLY A 749 8.59 55.47 -25.10
C GLY A 749 8.34 56.52 -24.03
N LEU A 750 7.40 57.44 -24.28
CA LEU A 750 6.99 58.48 -23.34
C LEU A 750 6.39 57.89 -22.06
N ALA A 751 5.47 56.93 -22.21
CA ALA A 751 4.82 56.23 -21.10
C ALA A 751 5.84 55.56 -20.17
N ARG A 752 6.85 54.89 -20.74
CA ARG A 752 7.94 54.27 -19.98
C ARG A 752 8.82 55.28 -19.27
N GLU A 753 9.26 56.33 -19.98
CA GLU A 753 10.15 57.36 -19.41
C GLU A 753 9.49 58.07 -18.22
N ARG A 754 8.19 58.38 -18.36
CA ARG A 754 7.44 59.18 -17.38
C ARG A 754 6.57 58.37 -16.43
N LYS A 755 6.60 57.04 -16.53
CA LYS A 755 5.78 56.12 -15.73
C LYS A 755 4.28 56.44 -15.81
N LEU A 756 3.78 56.64 -17.03
CA LEU A 756 2.38 56.88 -17.33
C LEU A 756 1.74 55.63 -17.94
N SER A 757 0.42 55.48 -17.80
CA SER A 757 -0.36 54.58 -18.67
C SER A 757 -0.28 55.04 -20.13
N ILE A 758 -0.44 54.12 -21.08
CA ILE A 758 -0.50 54.45 -22.52
C ILE A 758 -1.57 55.52 -22.83
N GLY A 759 -2.76 55.42 -22.22
CA GLY A 759 -3.83 56.41 -22.38
C GLY A 759 -3.40 57.83 -22.00
N ARG A 760 -2.82 58.00 -20.80
CA ARG A 760 -2.27 59.30 -20.35
C ARG A 760 -1.17 59.84 -21.26
N ALA A 761 -0.26 58.98 -21.74
CA ALA A 761 0.78 59.39 -22.67
C ALA A 761 0.19 59.82 -24.04
N ALA A 762 -0.86 59.16 -24.51
CA ALA A 762 -1.56 59.54 -25.74
C ALA A 762 -2.31 60.88 -25.60
N VAL A 763 -2.88 61.17 -24.42
CA VAL A 763 -3.46 62.48 -24.10
C VAL A 763 -2.39 63.57 -24.08
N GLU A 764 -1.25 63.30 -23.45
CA GLU A 764 -0.15 64.28 -23.38
C GLU A 764 0.42 64.62 -24.76
N LEU A 765 0.48 63.64 -25.66
CA LEU A 765 0.89 63.84 -27.06
C LEU A 765 -0.23 64.41 -27.95
N GLY A 766 -1.40 64.72 -27.40
CA GLY A 766 -2.54 65.29 -28.12
C GLY A 766 -3.17 64.34 -29.15
N LEU A 767 -2.94 63.03 -29.04
CA LEU A 767 -3.48 62.04 -29.96
C LEU A 767 -4.94 61.70 -29.63
N LEU A 768 -5.26 61.64 -28.34
CA LEU A 768 -6.58 61.28 -27.82
C LEU A 768 -7.01 62.26 -26.72
N SER A 769 -8.32 62.43 -26.56
CA SER A 769 -8.95 63.05 -25.40
C SER A 769 -9.15 62.03 -24.27
N GLN A 770 -9.40 62.49 -23.05
CA GLN A 770 -9.65 61.59 -21.91
C GLN A 770 -10.86 60.68 -22.16
N ALA A 771 -11.94 61.21 -22.76
CA ALA A 771 -13.14 60.41 -23.06
C ALA A 771 -12.88 59.32 -24.12
N GLU A 772 -11.97 59.57 -25.08
CA GLU A 772 -11.54 58.56 -26.04
C GLU A 772 -10.64 57.51 -25.38
N VAL A 773 -9.81 57.91 -24.41
CA VAL A 773 -9.02 56.96 -23.61
C VAL A 773 -9.93 56.04 -22.80
N ASP A 774 -10.94 56.58 -22.13
CA ASP A 774 -11.85 55.79 -21.29
C ASP A 774 -12.65 54.75 -22.11
N ASP A 775 -12.95 55.03 -23.39
CA ASP A 775 -13.65 54.09 -24.30
C ASP A 775 -12.69 53.06 -24.93
N LEU A 776 -11.49 53.50 -25.35
CA LEU A 776 -10.54 52.64 -26.10
C LEU A 776 -9.61 51.79 -25.21
N PHE A 777 -9.34 52.25 -23.98
CA PHE A 777 -8.39 51.61 -23.06
C PHE A 777 -9.06 51.03 -21.81
N ASP A 778 -10.39 50.90 -21.80
CA ASP A 778 -11.06 50.09 -20.79
C ASP A 778 -10.51 48.65 -20.87
N PRO A 779 -9.87 48.13 -19.80
CA PRO A 779 -9.25 46.82 -19.83
C PRO A 779 -10.22 45.71 -20.22
N MET A 780 -11.50 45.82 -19.83
CA MET A 780 -12.49 44.81 -20.18
C MET A 780 -12.75 44.80 -21.68
N THR A 781 -12.95 45.97 -22.28
CA THR A 781 -13.12 46.14 -23.72
C THR A 781 -11.97 45.50 -24.50
N LEU A 782 -10.73 45.64 -24.01
CA LEU A 782 -9.53 45.06 -24.62
C LEU A 782 -9.45 43.52 -24.56
N THR A 783 -10.26 42.87 -23.72
CA THR A 783 -10.31 41.39 -23.63
C THR A 783 -11.28 40.76 -24.64
N ASP A 784 -12.07 41.57 -25.35
CA ASP A 784 -13.14 41.12 -26.24
C ASP A 784 -12.99 41.75 -27.63
N ALA A 785 -12.91 40.89 -28.64
CA ALA A 785 -12.66 41.32 -30.02
C ALA A 785 -13.81 42.15 -30.59
N GLU A 786 -15.07 41.82 -30.29
CA GLU A 786 -16.24 42.55 -30.80
C GLU A 786 -16.34 43.92 -30.12
N ARG A 787 -16.22 43.96 -28.78
CA ARG A 787 -16.24 45.23 -28.03
C ARG A 787 -15.11 46.16 -28.44
N SER A 788 -13.90 45.62 -28.60
CA SER A 788 -12.74 46.38 -29.09
C SER A 788 -12.98 46.95 -30.49
N ALA A 789 -13.52 46.13 -31.41
CA ALA A 789 -13.83 46.58 -32.77
C ALA A 789 -14.90 47.67 -32.79
N GLU A 790 -15.93 47.55 -31.95
CA GLU A 790 -16.97 48.58 -31.81
C GLU A 790 -16.41 49.90 -31.25
N ALA A 791 -15.55 49.84 -30.22
CA ALA A 791 -14.92 51.03 -29.65
C ALA A 791 -14.04 51.76 -30.69
N ILE A 792 -13.23 51.02 -31.42
CA ILE A 792 -12.42 51.55 -32.54
C ILE A 792 -13.33 52.14 -33.63
N GLY A 793 -14.41 51.44 -34.01
CA GLY A 793 -15.36 51.91 -35.01
C GLY A 793 -16.04 53.24 -34.61
N ARG A 794 -16.44 53.37 -33.33
CA ARG A 794 -16.99 54.63 -32.78
C ARG A 794 -15.97 55.76 -32.85
N PHE A 795 -14.71 55.49 -32.50
CA PHE A 795 -13.63 56.47 -32.57
C PHE A 795 -13.41 56.97 -34.01
N VAL A 796 -13.26 56.05 -34.97
CA VAL A 796 -13.03 56.39 -36.38
C VAL A 796 -14.20 57.19 -36.97
N ALA A 797 -15.44 56.79 -36.67
CA ALA A 797 -16.64 57.50 -37.14
C ALA A 797 -16.72 58.94 -36.59
N ARG A 798 -16.39 59.15 -35.31
CA ARG A 798 -16.35 60.50 -34.70
C ARG A 798 -15.28 61.38 -35.33
N ARG A 799 -14.07 60.84 -35.55
CA ARG A 799 -12.96 61.54 -36.22
C ARG A 799 -13.30 61.94 -37.65
N GLY A 800 -13.87 61.02 -38.44
CA GLY A 800 -14.31 61.30 -39.81
C GLY A 800 -15.39 62.39 -39.86
N ALA A 801 -16.37 62.35 -38.95
CA ALA A 801 -17.40 63.39 -38.87
C ALA A 801 -16.83 64.78 -38.50
N ILE A 802 -15.77 64.83 -37.69
CA ILE A 802 -15.08 66.09 -37.33
C ILE A 802 -14.28 66.64 -38.51
N GLU A 803 -13.60 65.77 -39.26
CA GLU A 803 -12.85 66.15 -40.46
C GLU A 803 -13.77 66.64 -41.59
N ASP A 804 -14.92 65.99 -41.80
CA ASP A 804 -15.93 66.41 -42.77
C ASP A 804 -16.65 67.71 -42.36
N SER A 805 -16.73 68.03 -41.05
CA SER A 805 -17.35 69.26 -40.54
C SER A 805 -16.42 70.49 -40.53
N ASN A 806 -15.10 70.27 -40.70
CA ASN A 806 -14.07 71.30 -40.75
C ASN A 806 -13.58 71.60 -42.19
N GLN A 807 -14.06 70.86 -43.19
CA GLN A 807 -13.99 71.21 -44.61
C GLN A 807 -15.23 72.02 -45.01
#